data_AF-A0A6G4U598-F1
#
_entry.id   AF-A0A6G4U598-F1
#
_cell.length_a   1.000
_cell.length_b   1.000
_cell.length_c   1.000
_cell.angle_alpha   90.00
_cell.angle_beta   90.00
_cell.angle_gamma   90.00
#
_symmetry.space_group_name_H-M   'P 1'
#
loop_
_entity.id
_entity.type
_entity.pdbx_description
1 polymer ?
#
loop_
_entity_poly.entity_id
_entity_poly.type
_entity_poly.pdbx_seq_one_letter_code
_entity_poly.pdbx_strand_id
1 'polypeptide(L)'
;PPAEALVSAAAVLGTHSQLDVAAALAGQSDPLPALGEAAAAGLLTERAGDPVVRFPHPLVHAAVYQRLTPARRARLHLRAADLATAEPQALRHRARAATGPDPELARDLAALGRRRAAAGEWADAASHLDAAARLTADRAAHEQLAIEALESALLAGDVPDVGEAARQVQDFADSPWRSYLLGRLLLYDPERAEALLRDAWHRTDARAEPELAARIAGQFAALAGVSIRGADMAEWADLALELAPEAPHTTATDMIHYLGLSGRAMCGRAAEALAGLAGLPDPAAADARELEQLLGRGTLREVTGDLTGAVRDLTGVLAACHGRAASFRVVAATALASAEYQAGRWDDALAHSDLALSLAADTDQPHVALYDHLLRSMTLSARGDFTAAAEHVRTIEQYTVLGHAAPLRWAALAAGYLARARGDPEGAAAALSPLCDPGGEDRYDEPGQIPWPDLLTEARAQLGDFTGAELALTPYERLAAERAHPGAQLLAARARGVLEAARGDAPAAEEAFAAGHAFAARAESPLDRALLHLAHGSFLRRTGKRTRAATELRASRALLSRLGAHPDLTRCERELSACGLPSAPAPAGRMAADLLTPQELAVARAVASGLTNRQVARELVISVKTVEYHLGRLYPKLGVESRTQLATRLAAHG
;
A
#
# COMPACT_ATOMS: atom_id res chain seq x y z
N PRO A 1 26.40 20.79 40.73
CA PRO A 1 26.60 22.03 39.94
C PRO A 1 25.28 22.49 39.30
N PRO A 2 25.01 23.81 39.19
CA PRO A 2 23.79 24.32 38.56
C PRO A 2 23.56 23.82 37.12
N ALA A 3 24.60 23.81 36.27
CA ALA A 3 24.50 23.28 34.92
C ALA A 3 24.14 21.78 34.89
N GLU A 4 24.77 20.96 35.74
CA GLU A 4 24.44 19.53 35.83
C GLU A 4 23.00 19.30 36.29
N ALA A 5 22.48 20.10 37.21
CA ALA A 5 21.10 20.01 37.68
C ALA A 5 20.10 20.37 36.56
N LEU A 6 20.39 21.41 35.77
CA LEU A 6 19.58 21.83 34.62
C LEU A 6 19.59 20.75 33.53
N VAL A 7 20.76 20.22 33.17
CA VAL A 7 20.91 19.15 32.18
C VAL A 7 20.19 17.86 32.62
N SER A 8 20.29 17.51 33.92
CA SER A 8 19.57 16.36 34.50
C SER A 8 18.05 16.54 34.43
N ALA A 9 17.56 17.75 34.75
CA ALA A 9 16.14 18.07 34.69
C ALA A 9 15.62 18.03 33.25
N ALA A 10 16.33 18.65 32.31
CA ALA A 10 16.00 18.60 30.89
C ALA A 10 15.95 17.15 30.36
N ALA A 11 16.91 16.30 30.77
CA ALA A 11 16.94 14.89 30.35
C ALA A 11 15.69 14.09 30.78
N VAL A 12 15.11 14.41 31.94
CA VAL A 12 13.90 13.77 32.47
C VAL A 12 12.65 14.22 31.70
N LEU A 13 12.62 15.46 31.23
CA LEU A 13 11.52 16.05 30.45
C LEU A 13 11.52 15.57 28.99
N GLY A 14 12.69 15.26 28.41
CA GLY A 14 12.80 14.67 27.07
C GLY A 14 14.01 15.18 26.29
N THR A 15 14.01 14.95 24.97
CA THR A 15 15.05 15.45 24.05
C THR A 15 14.94 16.97 23.84
N HIS A 16 13.76 17.54 24.05
CA HIS A 16 13.47 18.96 24.07
C HIS A 16 12.57 19.32 25.26
N SER A 17 12.77 20.50 25.86
CA SER A 17 11.91 21.00 26.95
C SER A 17 11.90 22.51 27.01
N GLN A 18 10.82 23.08 27.56
CA GLN A 18 10.77 24.50 27.87
C GLN A 18 11.77 24.81 29.00
N LEU A 19 12.53 25.90 28.85
CA LEU A 19 13.60 26.28 29.77
C LEU A 19 13.07 26.57 31.17
N ASP A 20 11.91 27.21 31.28
CA ASP A 20 11.25 27.52 32.54
C ASP A 20 10.85 26.25 33.31
N VAL A 21 10.31 25.23 32.64
CA VAL A 21 9.97 23.93 33.23
C VAL A 21 11.23 23.19 33.66
N ALA A 22 12.28 23.17 32.83
CA ALA A 22 13.56 22.56 33.19
C ALA A 22 14.22 23.27 34.39
N ALA A 23 14.14 24.61 34.43
CA ALA A 23 14.64 25.42 35.53
C ALA A 23 13.87 25.19 36.83
N ALA A 24 12.53 25.17 36.77
CA ALA A 24 11.66 24.87 37.89
C ALA A 24 11.95 23.47 38.47
N LEU A 25 12.12 22.47 37.59
CA LEU A 25 12.49 21.11 37.98
C LEU A 25 13.91 21.05 38.59
N ALA A 26 14.86 21.82 38.04
CA ALA A 26 16.21 21.95 38.60
C ALA A 26 16.26 22.76 39.90
N GLY A 27 15.18 23.50 40.25
CA GLY A 27 15.11 24.39 41.41
C GLY A 27 15.92 25.68 41.22
N GLN A 28 15.93 26.24 40.01
CA GLN A 28 16.73 27.41 39.65
C GLN A 28 15.81 28.60 39.31
N SER A 29 16.03 29.74 39.96
CA SER A 29 15.35 31.00 39.67
C SER A 29 16.01 31.81 38.55
N ASP A 30 17.32 31.60 38.32
CA ASP A 30 18.08 32.18 37.21
C ASP A 30 18.81 31.05 36.46
N PRO A 31 18.21 30.48 35.40
CA PRO A 31 18.78 29.35 34.68
C PRO A 31 19.79 29.74 33.59
N LEU A 32 19.92 31.02 33.23
CA LEU A 32 20.76 31.46 32.10
C LEU A 32 22.26 31.16 32.29
N PRO A 33 22.87 31.36 33.48
CA PRO A 33 24.25 30.98 33.71
C PRO A 33 24.48 29.47 33.56
N ALA A 34 23.55 28.66 34.08
CA ALA A 34 23.59 27.20 33.99
C ALA A 34 23.40 26.70 32.55
N LEU A 35 22.53 27.37 31.78
CA LEU A 35 22.33 27.10 30.36
C LEU A 35 23.59 27.44 29.55
N GLY A 36 24.22 28.59 29.81
CA GLY A 36 25.46 29.00 29.15
C GLY A 36 26.59 27.98 29.36
N GLU A 37 26.76 27.48 30.59
CA GLU A 37 27.73 26.42 30.91
C GLU A 37 27.37 25.08 30.22
N ALA A 38 26.09 24.67 30.25
CA ALA A 38 25.63 23.45 29.58
C ALA A 38 25.79 23.51 28.05
N ALA A 39 25.59 24.69 27.44
CA ALA A 39 25.78 24.93 26.02
C ALA A 39 27.26 24.94 25.63
N ALA A 40 28.12 25.58 26.44
CA ALA A 40 29.56 25.54 26.25
C ALA A 40 30.12 24.10 26.35
N ALA A 41 29.52 23.26 27.19
CA ALA A 41 29.83 21.84 27.31
C ALA A 41 29.21 20.95 26.19
N GLY A 42 28.41 21.52 25.28
CA GLY A 42 27.75 20.78 24.21
C GLY A 42 26.66 19.81 24.68
N LEU A 43 26.10 20.03 25.88
CA LEU A 43 25.06 19.16 26.46
C LEU A 43 23.65 19.65 26.14
N LEU A 44 23.46 20.97 26.02
CA LEU A 44 22.20 21.60 25.62
C LEU A 44 22.47 22.64 24.54
N THR A 45 21.44 22.90 23.73
CA THR A 45 21.42 23.96 22.72
C THR A 45 20.14 24.75 22.85
N GLU A 46 20.22 26.04 22.56
CA GLU A 46 19.09 26.97 22.50
C GLU A 46 18.96 27.49 21.07
N ARG A 47 17.72 27.69 20.61
CA ARG A 47 17.46 28.43 19.38
C ARG A 47 17.15 29.88 19.75
N ALA A 48 17.92 30.83 19.23
CA ALA A 48 17.73 32.25 19.52
C ALA A 48 16.26 32.68 19.34
N GLY A 49 15.65 33.21 20.41
CA GLY A 49 14.27 33.67 20.44
C GLY A 49 13.20 32.61 20.76
N ASP A 50 13.60 31.38 21.09
CA ASP A 50 12.71 30.27 21.47
C ASP A 50 13.13 29.74 22.85
N PRO A 51 12.27 29.81 23.90
CA PRO A 51 12.61 29.36 25.25
C PRO A 51 12.65 27.83 25.39
N VAL A 52 13.10 27.12 24.35
CA VAL A 52 13.21 25.66 24.30
C VAL A 52 14.67 25.25 24.27
N VAL A 53 15.06 24.46 25.27
CA VAL A 53 16.37 23.81 25.33
C VAL A 53 16.29 22.40 24.74
N ARG A 54 17.34 22.01 24.02
CA ARG A 54 17.38 20.75 23.25
C ARG A 54 18.72 20.07 23.41
N PHE A 55 18.73 18.76 23.50
CA PHE A 55 19.97 17.99 23.37
C PHE A 55 20.45 18.04 21.91
N PRO A 56 21.73 18.32 21.64
CA PRO A 56 22.24 18.41 20.26
C PRO A 56 22.08 17.10 19.47
N HIS A 57 22.01 15.97 20.17
CA HIS A 57 21.77 14.66 19.58
C HIS A 57 21.01 13.73 20.55
N PRO A 58 20.08 12.86 20.09
CA PRO A 58 19.36 11.92 20.96
C PRO A 58 20.26 11.01 21.80
N LEU A 59 21.45 10.66 21.30
CA LEU A 59 22.42 9.87 22.07
C LEU A 59 23.01 10.64 23.26
N VAL A 60 23.13 11.97 23.18
CA VAL A 60 23.59 12.79 24.31
C VAL A 60 22.50 12.80 25.39
N HIS A 61 21.24 12.95 25.00
CA HIS A 61 20.09 12.80 25.91
C HIS A 61 20.11 11.43 26.61
N ALA A 62 20.21 10.35 25.83
CA ALA A 62 20.24 8.99 26.37
C ALA A 62 21.40 8.79 27.35
N ALA A 63 22.61 9.26 27.02
CA ALA A 63 23.78 9.15 27.87
C ALA A 63 23.62 9.91 29.19
N VAL A 64 23.07 11.13 29.17
CA VAL A 64 22.79 11.91 30.39
C VAL A 64 21.73 11.19 31.24
N TYR A 65 20.62 10.77 30.62
CA TYR A 65 19.51 10.13 31.34
C TYR A 65 19.92 8.78 31.97
N GLN A 66 20.70 7.96 31.26
CA GLN A 66 21.19 6.67 31.75
C GLN A 66 22.22 6.82 32.89
N ARG A 67 22.97 7.93 32.93
CA ARG A 67 23.91 8.21 34.03
C ARG A 67 23.25 8.67 35.32
N LEU A 68 21.96 9.05 35.29
CA LEU A 68 21.21 9.36 36.51
C LEU A 68 21.04 8.10 37.35
N THR A 69 21.35 8.20 38.65
CA THR A 69 21.05 7.12 39.60
C THR A 69 19.54 6.88 39.66
N PRO A 70 19.08 5.64 39.93
CA PRO A 70 17.64 5.34 40.02
C PRO A 70 16.90 6.27 40.98
N ALA A 71 17.47 6.57 42.16
CA ALA A 71 16.89 7.47 43.14
C ALA A 71 16.77 8.93 42.64
N ARG A 72 17.80 9.45 41.95
CA ARG A 72 17.78 10.81 41.40
C ARG A 72 16.78 10.93 40.25
N ARG A 73 16.72 9.90 39.38
CA ARG A 73 15.78 9.82 38.27
C ARG A 73 14.33 9.77 38.77
N ALA A 74 14.02 8.91 39.76
CA ALA A 74 12.69 8.82 40.35
C ALA A 74 12.26 10.15 41.01
N ARG A 75 13.14 10.79 41.79
CA ARG A 75 12.83 12.09 42.41
C ARG A 75 12.55 13.19 41.39
N LEU A 76 13.32 13.24 40.31
CA LEU A 76 13.09 14.21 39.23
C LEU A 76 11.79 13.92 38.49
N HIS A 77 11.46 12.65 38.22
CA HIS A 77 10.18 12.29 37.63
C HIS A 77 9.00 12.65 38.53
N LEU A 78 9.05 12.40 39.85
CA LEU A 78 7.98 12.81 40.76
C LEU A 78 7.78 14.33 40.77
N ARG A 79 8.86 15.12 40.88
CA ARG A 79 8.76 16.59 40.77
C ARG A 79 8.24 17.04 39.40
N ALA A 80 8.62 16.35 38.32
CA ALA A 80 8.11 16.65 36.99
C ALA A 80 6.61 16.34 36.87
N ALA A 81 6.13 15.30 37.55
CA ALA A 81 4.70 15.01 37.64
C ALA A 81 3.94 16.10 38.40
N ASP A 82 4.48 16.62 39.50
CA ASP A 82 3.88 17.71 40.28
C ASP A 82 3.80 19.03 39.49
N LEU A 83 4.75 19.25 38.56
CA LEU A 83 4.81 20.44 37.71
C LEU A 83 4.02 20.29 36.40
N ALA A 84 3.58 19.08 36.06
CA ALA A 84 2.88 18.83 34.80
C ALA A 84 1.46 19.42 34.85
N THR A 85 1.10 20.18 33.82
CA THR A 85 -0.25 20.77 33.69
C THR A 85 -1.24 19.81 33.01
N ALA A 86 -0.75 18.81 32.31
CA ALA A 86 -1.55 17.83 31.59
C ALA A 86 -1.48 16.45 32.28
N GLU A 87 -2.65 15.86 32.56
CA GLU A 87 -2.80 14.52 33.17
C GLU A 87 -1.90 13.44 32.50
N PRO A 88 -1.83 13.31 31.16
CA PRO A 88 -1.00 12.29 30.52
C PRO A 88 0.49 12.42 30.84
N GLN A 89 1.01 13.64 30.91
CA GLN A 89 2.42 13.91 31.22
C GLN A 89 2.71 13.58 32.68
N ALA A 90 1.80 13.95 33.59
CA ALA A 90 1.91 13.64 35.01
C ALA A 90 1.95 12.12 35.24
N LEU A 91 1.03 11.38 34.63
CA LEU A 91 0.97 9.91 34.75
C LEU A 91 2.20 9.22 34.14
N ARG A 92 2.72 9.68 32.99
CA ARG A 92 3.98 9.16 32.41
C ARG A 92 5.15 9.33 33.36
N HIS A 93 5.27 10.49 33.99
CA HIS A 93 6.32 10.75 34.95
C HIS A 93 6.18 9.91 36.22
N ARG A 94 4.97 9.80 36.79
CA ARG A 94 4.70 8.89 37.91
C ARG A 94 5.07 7.45 37.59
N ALA A 95 4.72 6.96 36.39
CA ALA A 95 5.05 5.62 35.93
C ALA A 95 6.57 5.39 35.85
N ARG A 96 7.34 6.36 35.33
CA ARG A 96 8.80 6.28 35.26
C ARG A 96 9.50 6.39 36.62
N ALA A 97 8.81 6.92 37.64
CA ALA A 97 9.31 7.00 39.00
C ALA A 97 8.98 5.77 39.86
N ALA A 98 7.99 4.97 39.46
CA ALA A 98 7.53 3.83 40.23
C ALA A 98 8.63 2.78 40.42
N THR A 99 8.74 2.25 41.64
CA THR A 99 9.76 1.26 42.03
C THR A 99 9.21 -0.16 42.13
N GLY A 100 7.92 -0.35 41.87
CA GLY A 100 7.20 -1.61 42.00
C GLY A 100 5.72 -1.42 41.66
N PRO A 101 4.87 -2.42 41.97
CA PRO A 101 3.44 -2.33 41.70
C PRO A 101 2.76 -1.15 42.39
N ASP A 102 1.87 -0.48 41.68
CA ASP A 102 1.05 0.65 42.15
C ASP A 102 -0.36 0.50 41.53
N PRO A 103 -1.32 -0.10 42.25
CA PRO A 103 -2.65 -0.39 41.71
C PRO A 103 -3.47 0.85 41.34
N GLU A 104 -3.21 1.99 41.98
CA GLU A 104 -3.93 3.23 41.68
C GLU A 104 -3.40 3.85 40.39
N LEU A 105 -2.07 3.99 40.29
CA LEU A 105 -1.43 4.49 39.08
C LEU A 105 -1.68 3.58 37.87
N ALA A 106 -1.68 2.25 38.06
CA ALA A 106 -2.02 1.29 37.01
C ALA A 106 -3.44 1.52 36.49
N ARG A 107 -4.42 1.76 37.37
CA ARG A 107 -5.81 2.03 36.98
C ARG A 107 -5.94 3.33 36.20
N ASP A 108 -5.27 4.39 36.66
CA ASP A 108 -5.29 5.70 35.98
C ASP A 108 -4.67 5.63 34.59
N LEU A 109 -3.53 4.94 34.47
CA LEU A 109 -2.85 4.70 33.19
C LEU A 109 -3.69 3.84 32.25
N ALA A 110 -4.33 2.78 32.74
CA ALA A 110 -5.21 1.94 31.95
C ALA A 110 -6.42 2.73 31.43
N ALA A 111 -7.05 3.53 32.29
CA ALA A 111 -8.18 4.39 31.90
C ALA A 111 -7.75 5.42 30.84
N LEU A 112 -6.58 6.05 30.99
CA LEU A 112 -6.04 6.96 29.99
C LEU A 112 -5.72 6.24 28.68
N GLY A 113 -5.06 5.08 28.75
CA GLY A 113 -4.72 4.27 27.57
C GLY A 113 -5.96 3.90 26.75
N ARG A 114 -7.04 3.47 27.40
CA ARG A 114 -8.32 3.18 26.75
C ARG A 114 -8.99 4.40 26.15
N ARG A 115 -8.92 5.57 26.80
CA ARG A 115 -9.41 6.84 26.21
C ARG A 115 -8.62 7.21 24.95
N ARG A 116 -7.30 6.98 24.94
CA ARG A 116 -6.43 7.23 23.79
C ARG A 116 -6.72 6.25 22.65
N ALA A 117 -6.93 4.97 22.96
CA ALA A 117 -7.38 3.96 22.00
C ALA A 117 -8.73 4.34 21.36
N ALA A 118 -9.70 4.78 22.16
CA ALA A 118 -10.99 5.26 21.67
C ALA A 118 -10.89 6.52 20.78
N ALA A 119 -9.79 7.28 20.89
CA ALA A 119 -9.48 8.41 20.03
C ALA A 119 -8.64 8.03 18.78
N GLY A 120 -8.27 6.75 18.62
CA GLY A 120 -7.38 6.28 17.56
C GLY A 120 -5.90 6.63 17.77
N GLU A 121 -5.51 7.09 18.97
CA GLU A 121 -4.15 7.47 19.31
C GLU A 121 -3.35 6.24 19.79
N TRP A 122 -3.17 5.28 18.89
CA TRP A 122 -2.71 3.92 19.20
C TRP A 122 -1.32 3.84 19.85
N ALA A 123 -0.35 4.66 19.41
CA ALA A 123 0.99 4.67 19.99
C ALA A 123 0.98 5.15 21.46
N ASP A 124 0.19 6.19 21.75
CA ASP A 124 0.01 6.70 23.11
C ASP A 124 -0.75 5.68 23.97
N ALA A 125 -1.80 5.06 23.42
CA ALA A 125 -2.54 3.99 24.08
C ALA A 125 -1.63 2.83 24.49
N ALA A 126 -0.82 2.33 23.55
CA ALA A 126 0.14 1.25 23.77
C ALA A 126 1.10 1.58 24.92
N SER A 127 1.70 2.78 24.89
CA SER A 127 2.64 3.21 25.93
C SER A 127 2.00 3.28 27.33
N HIS A 128 0.77 3.78 27.43
CA HIS A 128 0.06 3.90 28.71
C HIS A 128 -0.41 2.54 29.25
N LEU A 129 -0.91 1.65 28.38
CA LEU A 129 -1.37 0.31 28.75
C LEU A 129 -0.20 -0.61 29.16
N ASP A 130 0.92 -0.53 28.45
CA ASP A 130 2.15 -1.25 28.80
C ASP A 130 2.71 -0.78 30.15
N ALA A 131 2.69 0.53 30.42
CA ALA A 131 3.03 1.06 31.73
C ALA A 131 2.08 0.56 32.83
N ALA A 132 0.76 0.52 32.58
CA ALA A 132 -0.20 -0.04 33.52
C ALA A 132 0.03 -1.53 33.79
N ALA A 133 0.33 -2.32 32.75
CA ALA A 133 0.62 -3.74 32.86
C ALA A 133 1.83 -4.00 33.78
N ARG A 134 2.92 -3.22 33.64
CA ARG A 134 4.11 -3.34 34.52
C ARG A 134 3.86 -2.99 35.97
N LEU A 135 2.90 -2.12 36.25
CA LEU A 135 2.59 -1.63 37.60
C LEU A 135 1.52 -2.46 38.32
N THR A 136 1.02 -3.50 37.66
CA THR A 136 0.00 -4.39 38.19
C THR A 136 0.64 -5.66 38.76
N ALA A 137 0.29 -6.02 40.00
CA ALA A 137 0.75 -7.26 40.65
C ALA A 137 -0.18 -8.46 40.40
N ASP A 138 -1.45 -8.20 40.09
CA ASP A 138 -2.42 -9.24 39.75
C ASP A 138 -2.14 -9.80 38.36
N ARG A 139 -1.98 -11.12 38.25
CA ARG A 139 -1.58 -11.76 36.99
C ARG A 139 -2.63 -11.58 35.91
N ALA A 140 -3.91 -11.73 36.24
CA ALA A 140 -4.99 -11.63 35.27
C ALA A 140 -5.11 -10.21 34.70
N ALA A 141 -5.06 -9.19 35.56
CA ALA A 141 -5.07 -7.79 35.12
C ALA A 141 -3.80 -7.41 34.34
N HIS A 142 -2.63 -7.95 34.72
CA HIS A 142 -1.38 -7.76 33.95
C HIS A 142 -1.52 -8.31 32.52
N GLU A 143 -1.98 -9.55 32.37
CA GLU A 143 -2.14 -10.21 31.07
C GLU A 143 -3.15 -9.46 30.19
N GLN A 144 -4.29 -9.05 30.74
CA GLN A 144 -5.29 -8.27 30.02
C GLN A 144 -4.72 -6.93 29.51
N LEU A 145 -4.02 -6.18 30.37
CA LEU A 145 -3.40 -4.90 29.99
C LEU A 145 -2.27 -5.09 28.97
N ALA A 146 -1.51 -6.19 29.08
CA ALA A 146 -0.48 -6.53 28.10
C ALA A 146 -1.09 -6.87 26.73
N ILE A 147 -2.24 -7.57 26.69
CA ILE A 147 -2.99 -7.82 25.46
C ILE A 147 -3.45 -6.50 24.82
N GLU A 148 -4.10 -5.62 25.59
CA GLU A 148 -4.56 -4.31 25.09
C GLU A 148 -3.39 -3.43 24.60
N ALA A 149 -2.25 -3.47 25.29
CA ALA A 149 -1.04 -2.75 24.90
C ALA A 149 -0.46 -3.28 23.59
N LEU A 150 -0.34 -4.61 23.45
CA LEU A 150 0.16 -5.26 22.24
C LEU A 150 -0.76 -5.00 21.05
N GLU A 151 -2.08 -5.07 21.23
CA GLU A 151 -3.05 -4.71 20.18
C GLU A 151 -2.87 -3.25 19.73
N SER A 152 -2.75 -2.33 20.68
CA SER A 152 -2.52 -0.91 20.38
C SER A 152 -1.19 -0.69 19.65
N ALA A 153 -0.14 -1.43 20.02
CA ALA A 153 1.15 -1.38 19.32
C ALA A 153 1.04 -1.92 17.89
N LEU A 154 0.29 -3.00 17.66
CA LEU A 154 0.03 -3.53 16.32
C LEU A 154 -0.70 -2.51 15.44
N LEU A 155 -1.69 -1.82 15.99
CA LEU A 155 -2.42 -0.75 15.29
C LEU A 155 -1.55 0.49 15.03
N ALA A 156 -0.60 0.78 15.91
CA ALA A 156 0.39 1.84 15.71
C ALA A 156 1.49 1.46 14.69
N GLY A 157 1.66 0.17 14.37
CA GLY A 157 2.74 -0.33 13.52
C GLY A 157 4.10 -0.40 14.24
N ASP A 158 4.11 -0.49 15.58
CA ASP A 158 5.32 -0.43 16.43
C ASP A 158 5.62 -1.79 17.08
N VAL A 159 5.39 -2.89 16.36
CA VAL A 159 5.69 -4.26 16.84
C VAL A 159 6.88 -4.81 16.06
N PRO A 160 8.10 -4.84 16.64
CA PRO A 160 9.31 -5.23 15.92
C PRO A 160 9.43 -6.75 15.69
N ASP A 161 8.80 -7.58 16.53
CA ASP A 161 8.84 -9.05 16.39
C ASP A 161 7.49 -9.68 16.78
N VAL A 162 6.71 -10.02 15.75
CA VAL A 162 5.42 -10.70 15.88
C VAL A 162 5.57 -12.09 16.51
N GLY A 163 6.68 -12.79 16.26
CA GLY A 163 6.95 -14.12 16.81
C GLY A 163 7.26 -14.07 18.31
N GLU A 164 8.01 -13.07 18.78
CA GLU A 164 8.21 -12.83 20.21
C GLU A 164 6.90 -12.46 20.91
N ALA A 165 6.11 -11.55 20.32
CA ALA A 165 4.79 -11.20 20.84
C ALA A 165 3.87 -12.42 20.93
N ALA A 166 3.83 -13.27 19.90
CA ALA A 166 3.03 -14.48 19.89
C ALA A 166 3.46 -15.47 20.98
N ARG A 167 4.78 -15.65 21.20
CA ARG A 167 5.29 -16.49 22.30
C ARG A 167 4.90 -15.94 23.67
N GLN A 168 5.01 -14.63 23.87
CA GLN A 168 4.61 -13.99 25.13
C GLN A 168 3.12 -14.21 25.43
N VAL A 169 2.25 -14.00 24.44
CA VAL A 169 0.80 -14.16 24.59
C VAL A 169 0.40 -15.63 24.75
N GLN A 170 1.15 -16.56 24.13
CA GLN A 170 0.93 -18.00 24.28
C GLN A 170 1.04 -18.45 25.76
N ASP A 171 1.89 -17.79 26.55
CA ASP A 171 2.11 -18.09 27.97
C ASP A 171 1.07 -17.45 28.92
N PHE A 172 0.12 -16.66 28.39
CA PHE A 172 -0.97 -16.08 29.19
C PHE A 172 -2.04 -17.12 29.53
N ALA A 173 -2.87 -16.81 30.54
CA ALA A 173 -4.00 -17.63 30.90
C ALA A 173 -4.95 -17.83 29.70
N ASP A 174 -5.50 -19.03 29.60
CA ASP A 174 -6.42 -19.38 28.53
C ASP A 174 -7.70 -18.53 28.63
N SER A 175 -7.93 -17.67 27.63
CA SER A 175 -9.02 -16.71 27.58
C SER A 175 -9.39 -16.37 26.13
N PRO A 176 -10.62 -15.89 25.88
CA PRO A 176 -11.02 -15.43 24.54
C PRO A 176 -10.11 -14.32 24.00
N TRP A 177 -9.67 -13.40 24.86
CA TRP A 177 -8.73 -12.32 24.52
C TRP A 177 -7.36 -12.85 24.07
N ARG A 178 -6.84 -13.89 24.73
CA ARG A 178 -5.60 -14.56 24.31
C ARG A 178 -5.76 -15.20 22.93
N SER A 179 -6.81 -16.00 22.72
CA SER A 179 -7.07 -16.66 21.44
C SER A 179 -7.25 -15.62 20.32
N TYR A 180 -7.99 -14.55 20.59
CA TYR A 180 -8.16 -13.42 19.68
C TYR A 180 -6.81 -12.79 19.26
N LEU A 181 -5.98 -12.38 20.22
CA LEU A 181 -4.72 -11.69 19.91
C LEU A 181 -3.72 -12.60 19.21
N LEU A 182 -3.66 -13.90 19.58
CA LEU A 182 -2.85 -14.88 18.84
C LEU A 182 -3.34 -15.05 17.40
N GLY A 183 -4.67 -15.10 17.19
CA GLY A 183 -5.26 -15.16 15.85
C GLY A 183 -4.86 -13.95 14.99
N ARG A 184 -4.85 -12.75 15.58
CA ARG A 184 -4.39 -11.52 14.92
C ARG A 184 -2.89 -11.55 14.59
N LEU A 185 -2.04 -11.94 15.55
CA LEU A 185 -0.58 -12.01 15.33
C LEU A 185 -0.21 -13.04 14.26
N LEU A 186 -1.00 -14.11 14.15
CA LEU A 186 -0.79 -15.21 13.22
C LEU A 186 -1.66 -15.08 11.96
N LEU A 187 -2.14 -13.89 11.61
CA LEU A 187 -3.04 -13.66 10.45
C LEU A 187 -2.51 -14.27 9.14
N TYR A 188 -1.19 -14.33 8.98
CA TYR A 188 -0.47 -14.93 7.84
C TYR A 188 -0.07 -16.39 8.09
N ASP A 189 -0.82 -17.09 8.94
CA ASP A 189 -0.95 -18.53 9.08
C ASP A 189 -2.46 -18.83 9.18
N PRO A 190 -3.21 -18.80 8.06
CA PRO A 190 -4.66 -18.70 8.07
C PRO A 190 -5.36 -19.84 8.79
N GLU A 191 -4.85 -21.06 8.67
CA GLU A 191 -5.42 -22.23 9.33
C GLU A 191 -5.35 -22.06 10.86
N ARG A 192 -4.18 -21.64 11.36
CA ARG A 192 -3.97 -21.43 12.79
C ARG A 192 -4.71 -20.19 13.30
N ALA A 193 -4.69 -19.10 12.54
CA ALA A 193 -5.45 -17.90 12.85
C ALA A 193 -6.95 -18.20 12.92
N GLU A 194 -7.49 -18.92 11.93
CA GLU A 194 -8.91 -19.29 11.91
C GLU A 194 -9.29 -20.12 13.13
N ALA A 195 -8.49 -21.14 13.46
CA ALA A 195 -8.75 -21.99 14.63
C ALA A 195 -8.78 -21.18 15.93
N LEU A 196 -7.85 -20.24 16.10
CA LEU A 196 -7.76 -19.37 17.28
C LEU A 196 -8.91 -18.35 17.34
N LEU A 197 -9.25 -17.71 16.23
CA LEU A 197 -10.37 -16.77 16.16
C LEU A 197 -11.71 -17.47 16.39
N ARG A 198 -11.86 -18.71 15.89
CA ARG A 198 -13.06 -19.53 16.09
C ARG A 198 -13.21 -19.96 17.55
N ASP A 199 -12.12 -20.34 18.22
CA ASP A 199 -12.13 -20.57 19.67
C ASP A 199 -12.56 -19.31 20.44
N ALA A 200 -11.96 -18.16 20.13
CA ALA A 200 -12.30 -16.89 20.75
C ALA A 200 -13.78 -16.54 20.57
N TRP A 201 -14.30 -16.70 19.35
CA TRP A 201 -15.69 -16.42 19.03
C TRP A 201 -16.68 -17.29 19.81
N HIS A 202 -16.44 -18.61 19.84
CA HIS A 202 -17.34 -19.54 20.54
C HIS A 202 -17.38 -19.35 22.05
N ARG A 203 -16.30 -18.80 22.64
CA ARG A 203 -16.19 -18.56 24.08
C ARG A 203 -16.61 -17.15 24.51
N THR A 204 -16.86 -16.25 23.55
CA THR A 204 -17.29 -14.88 23.81
C THR A 204 -18.81 -14.79 23.76
N ASP A 205 -19.45 -14.32 24.83
CA ASP A 205 -20.85 -13.92 24.77
C ASP A 205 -20.93 -12.50 24.19
N ALA A 206 -21.33 -12.40 22.92
CA ALA A 206 -21.42 -11.12 22.21
C ALA A 206 -22.36 -10.09 22.87
N ARG A 207 -23.29 -10.52 23.73
CA ARG A 207 -24.15 -9.58 24.49
C ARG A 207 -23.45 -9.04 25.73
N ALA A 208 -22.60 -9.85 26.35
CA ALA A 208 -21.84 -9.46 27.54
C ALA A 208 -20.57 -8.68 27.17
N GLU A 209 -19.90 -9.06 26.07
CA GLU A 209 -18.64 -8.49 25.60
C GLU A 209 -18.72 -8.08 24.11
N PRO A 210 -19.59 -7.12 23.74
CA PRO A 210 -19.78 -6.70 22.34
C PRO A 210 -18.50 -6.14 21.71
N GLU A 211 -17.64 -5.50 22.51
CA GLU A 211 -16.38 -4.94 22.02
C GLU A 211 -15.39 -6.04 21.57
N LEU A 212 -15.23 -7.10 22.37
CA LEU A 212 -14.39 -8.24 21.97
C LEU A 212 -15.00 -8.98 20.78
N ALA A 213 -16.32 -9.17 20.76
CA ALA A 213 -17.00 -9.79 19.62
C ALA A 213 -16.77 -8.98 18.33
N ALA A 214 -16.89 -7.65 18.37
CA ALA A 214 -16.62 -6.78 17.22
C ALA A 214 -15.15 -6.88 16.75
N ARG A 215 -14.19 -6.95 17.68
CA ARG A 215 -12.77 -7.19 17.36
C ARG A 215 -12.55 -8.53 16.66
N ILE A 216 -13.11 -9.61 17.19
CA ILE A 216 -12.98 -10.96 16.61
C ILE A 216 -13.60 -10.99 15.21
N ALA A 217 -14.80 -10.42 15.03
CA ALA A 217 -15.45 -10.31 13.73
C ALA A 217 -14.59 -9.50 12.74
N GLY A 218 -14.01 -8.37 13.18
CA GLY A 218 -13.10 -7.57 12.36
C GLY A 218 -11.85 -8.34 11.92
N GLN A 219 -11.33 -9.25 12.75
CA GLN A 219 -10.21 -10.12 12.37
C GLN A 219 -10.62 -11.27 11.46
N PHE A 220 -11.83 -11.82 11.59
CA PHE A 220 -12.35 -12.74 10.58
C PHE A 220 -12.49 -12.06 9.21
N ALA A 221 -12.94 -10.80 9.16
CA ALA A 221 -12.98 -10.04 7.91
C ALA A 221 -11.59 -9.88 7.29
N ALA A 222 -10.57 -9.53 8.10
CA ALA A 222 -9.18 -9.43 7.63
C ALA A 222 -8.64 -10.78 7.14
N LEU A 223 -8.88 -11.86 7.87
CA LEU A 223 -8.47 -13.22 7.52
C LEU A 223 -9.14 -13.70 6.23
N ALA A 224 -10.44 -13.45 6.07
CA ALA A 224 -11.17 -13.74 4.85
C ALA A 224 -10.57 -12.97 3.65
N GLY A 225 -10.12 -11.73 3.85
CA GLY A 225 -9.40 -10.96 2.84
C GLY A 225 -8.08 -11.62 2.40
N VAL A 226 -7.24 -12.06 3.35
CA VAL A 226 -5.98 -12.77 3.06
C VAL A 226 -6.22 -14.10 2.35
N SER A 227 -7.31 -14.79 2.69
CA SER A 227 -7.73 -16.06 2.07
C SER A 227 -8.56 -15.90 0.79
N ILE A 228 -8.79 -14.67 0.32
CA ILE A 228 -9.60 -14.37 -0.88
C ILE A 228 -11.04 -14.91 -0.78
N ARG A 229 -11.67 -14.82 0.39
CA ARG A 229 -13.08 -15.18 0.63
C ARG A 229 -13.94 -13.92 0.70
N GLY A 230 -14.35 -13.41 -0.46
CA GLY A 230 -15.03 -12.11 -0.57
C GLY A 230 -16.36 -12.03 0.17
N ALA A 231 -17.17 -13.10 0.12
CA ALA A 231 -18.45 -13.16 0.82
C ALA A 231 -18.27 -13.13 2.34
N ASP A 232 -17.46 -14.05 2.89
CA ASP A 232 -17.09 -14.08 4.31
C ASP A 232 -16.53 -12.73 4.77
N MET A 233 -15.64 -12.12 3.98
CA MET A 233 -15.03 -10.83 4.28
C MET A 233 -16.08 -9.73 4.44
N ALA A 234 -17.08 -9.68 3.55
CA ALA A 234 -18.17 -8.72 3.65
C ALA A 234 -19.08 -8.99 4.85
N GLU A 235 -19.47 -10.25 5.07
CA GLU A 235 -20.36 -10.65 6.16
C GLU A 235 -19.76 -10.37 7.54
N TRP A 236 -18.49 -10.74 7.74
CA TRP A 236 -17.80 -10.48 9.01
C TRP A 236 -17.55 -8.99 9.25
N ALA A 237 -17.30 -8.21 8.19
CA ALA A 237 -17.16 -6.76 8.32
C ALA A 237 -18.48 -6.09 8.72
N ASP A 238 -19.61 -6.51 8.11
CA ASP A 238 -20.94 -6.01 8.48
C ASP A 238 -21.27 -6.38 9.92
N LEU A 239 -21.01 -7.63 10.34
CA LEU A 239 -21.22 -8.07 11.72
C LEU A 239 -20.36 -7.28 12.72
N ALA A 240 -19.10 -6.99 12.39
CA ALA A 240 -18.25 -6.17 13.24
C ALA A 240 -18.82 -4.76 13.46
N LEU A 241 -19.37 -4.16 12.41
CA LEU A 241 -20.03 -2.85 12.47
C LEU A 241 -21.36 -2.89 13.24
N GLU A 242 -22.15 -3.96 13.09
CA GLU A 242 -23.39 -4.17 13.85
C GLU A 242 -23.15 -4.33 15.35
N LEU A 243 -22.04 -4.97 15.74
CA LEU A 243 -21.65 -5.18 17.13
C LEU A 243 -21.08 -3.91 17.79
N ALA A 244 -20.55 -2.96 17.00
CA ALA A 244 -19.93 -1.72 17.47
C ALA A 244 -20.40 -0.46 16.69
N PRO A 245 -21.71 -0.16 16.65
CA PRO A 245 -22.25 0.88 15.76
C PRO A 245 -21.79 2.29 16.11
N GLU A 246 -21.61 2.58 17.40
CA GLU A 246 -21.21 3.91 17.91
C GLU A 246 -19.68 4.07 18.02
N ALA A 247 -18.91 3.00 17.80
CA ALA A 247 -17.46 3.02 17.97
C ALA A 247 -16.73 2.13 16.95
N PRO A 248 -16.80 2.41 15.63
CA PRO A 248 -16.20 1.54 14.60
C PRO A 248 -14.69 1.30 14.75
N HIS A 249 -13.99 2.22 15.40
CA HIS A 249 -12.56 2.11 15.73
C HIS A 249 -12.25 0.97 16.73
N THR A 250 -13.24 0.41 17.41
CA THR A 250 -13.09 -0.74 18.33
C THR A 250 -13.13 -2.09 17.64
N THR A 251 -13.34 -2.14 16.31
CA THR A 251 -13.28 -3.38 15.51
C THR A 251 -11.87 -3.94 15.34
N ALA A 252 -10.88 -3.29 15.97
CA ALA A 252 -9.45 -3.57 15.87
C ALA A 252 -8.87 -3.52 14.44
N THR A 253 -9.63 -2.98 13.49
CA THR A 253 -9.14 -2.72 12.13
C THR A 253 -9.54 -1.31 11.74
N ASP A 254 -8.55 -0.45 11.45
CA ASP A 254 -8.74 0.95 11.00
C ASP A 254 -9.22 1.06 9.53
N MET A 255 -9.86 -0.01 9.04
CA MET A 255 -10.25 -0.24 7.64
C MET A 255 -11.53 -1.08 7.51
N ILE A 256 -12.32 -1.27 8.58
CA ILE A 256 -13.42 -2.24 8.57
C ILE A 256 -14.46 -1.95 7.49
N HIS A 257 -14.77 -0.66 7.22
CA HIS A 257 -15.66 -0.29 6.12
C HIS A 257 -15.06 -0.63 4.77
N TYR A 258 -13.76 -0.37 4.58
CA TYR A 258 -13.04 -0.72 3.36
C TYR A 258 -13.00 -2.23 3.14
N LEU A 259 -12.80 -3.03 4.19
CA LEU A 259 -12.81 -4.49 4.09
C LEU A 259 -14.18 -5.00 3.62
N GLY A 260 -15.26 -4.48 4.20
CA GLY A 260 -16.61 -4.86 3.79
C GLY A 260 -16.93 -4.49 2.33
N LEU A 261 -16.47 -3.33 1.87
CA LEU A 261 -16.65 -2.90 0.47
C LEU A 261 -15.79 -3.72 -0.50
N SER A 262 -14.56 -4.04 -0.12
CA SER A 262 -13.65 -4.88 -0.90
C SER A 262 -14.16 -6.32 -1.00
N GLY A 263 -14.68 -6.88 0.10
CA GLY A 263 -15.31 -8.21 0.10
C GLY A 263 -16.48 -8.29 -0.89
N ARG A 264 -17.36 -7.27 -0.90
CA ARG A 264 -18.44 -7.15 -1.88
C ARG A 264 -17.93 -7.04 -3.31
N ALA A 265 -16.82 -6.34 -3.54
CA ALA A 265 -16.19 -6.30 -4.86
C ALA A 265 -15.72 -7.70 -5.29
N MET A 266 -15.09 -8.46 -4.38
CA MET A 266 -14.51 -9.77 -4.66
C MET A 266 -15.54 -10.87 -4.96
N CYS A 267 -16.77 -10.74 -4.46
CA CYS A 267 -17.88 -11.66 -4.71
C CYS A 267 -18.91 -11.11 -5.72
N GLY A 268 -18.50 -10.18 -6.58
CA GLY A 268 -19.30 -9.73 -7.72
C GLY A 268 -20.44 -8.76 -7.39
N ARG A 269 -20.43 -8.15 -6.20
CA ARG A 269 -21.39 -7.12 -5.76
C ARG A 269 -20.83 -5.69 -5.85
N ALA A 270 -19.81 -5.47 -6.66
CA ALA A 270 -19.12 -4.17 -6.77
C ALA A 270 -20.07 -3.01 -7.16
N ALA A 271 -20.90 -3.21 -8.19
CA ALA A 271 -21.80 -2.17 -8.68
C ALA A 271 -22.88 -1.78 -7.66
N GLU A 272 -23.41 -2.76 -6.92
CA GLU A 272 -24.38 -2.54 -5.83
C GLU A 272 -23.75 -1.73 -4.69
N ALA A 273 -22.55 -2.15 -4.25
CA ALA A 273 -21.81 -1.44 -3.21
C ALA A 273 -21.47 -0.01 -3.63
N LEU A 274 -21.07 0.20 -4.90
CA LEU A 274 -20.77 1.52 -5.44
C LEU A 274 -21.99 2.45 -5.44
N ALA A 275 -23.16 1.93 -5.81
CA ALA A 275 -24.41 2.68 -5.78
C ALA A 275 -24.77 3.17 -4.37
N GLY A 276 -24.49 2.36 -3.34
CA GLY A 276 -24.67 2.72 -1.94
C GLY A 276 -23.79 3.89 -1.47
N LEU A 277 -22.71 4.20 -2.18
CA LEU A 277 -21.74 5.26 -1.84
C LEU A 277 -21.93 6.56 -2.67
N ALA A 278 -23.00 6.65 -3.45
CA ALA A 278 -23.26 7.82 -4.30
C ALA A 278 -23.43 9.14 -3.51
N GLY A 279 -23.82 9.06 -2.24
CA GLY A 279 -23.99 10.21 -1.35
C GLY A 279 -22.70 10.78 -0.76
N LEU A 280 -21.57 10.08 -0.88
CA LEU A 280 -20.29 10.56 -0.33
C LEU A 280 -19.79 11.81 -1.06
N PRO A 281 -19.17 12.77 -0.34
CA PRO A 281 -18.71 14.01 -0.94
C PRO A 281 -17.57 13.80 -1.95
N ASP A 282 -17.18 14.91 -2.57
CA ASP A 282 -15.91 14.96 -3.29
C ASP A 282 -14.75 14.75 -2.30
N PRO A 283 -13.73 13.94 -2.65
CA PRO A 283 -12.58 13.71 -1.78
C PRO A 283 -11.89 14.98 -1.29
N ALA A 284 -11.91 16.06 -2.08
CA ALA A 284 -11.33 17.35 -1.68
C ALA A 284 -12.10 18.06 -0.55
N ALA A 285 -13.34 17.64 -0.28
CA ALA A 285 -14.22 18.20 0.74
C ALA A 285 -14.53 17.21 1.88
N ALA A 286 -13.97 16.00 1.81
CA ALA A 286 -14.27 14.91 2.73
C ALA A 286 -13.59 15.10 4.09
N ASP A 287 -14.24 14.59 5.14
CA ASP A 287 -13.64 14.53 6.46
C ASP A 287 -12.77 13.27 6.65
N ALA A 288 -12.03 13.22 7.76
CA ALA A 288 -11.17 12.08 8.07
C ALA A 288 -11.96 10.78 8.33
N ARG A 289 -13.25 10.87 8.66
CA ARG A 289 -14.13 9.72 8.98
C ARG A 289 -14.64 9.04 7.71
N GLU A 290 -14.74 9.78 6.61
CA GLU A 290 -15.20 9.28 5.31
C GLU A 290 -14.08 8.58 4.51
N LEU A 291 -12.82 8.65 4.96
CA LEU A 291 -11.66 8.16 4.19
C LEU A 291 -11.73 6.66 3.86
N GLU A 292 -12.21 5.81 4.78
CA GLU A 292 -12.36 4.37 4.52
C GLU A 292 -13.39 4.09 3.43
N GLN A 293 -14.52 4.81 3.46
CA GLN A 293 -15.58 4.62 2.48
C GLN A 293 -15.19 5.22 1.11
N LEU A 294 -14.44 6.32 1.10
CA LEU A 294 -13.87 6.90 -0.13
C LEU A 294 -12.80 6.01 -0.75
N LEU A 295 -11.95 5.39 0.08
CA LEU A 295 -11.00 4.37 -0.37
C LEU A 295 -11.77 3.22 -1.05
N GLY A 296 -12.81 2.71 -0.38
CA GLY A 296 -13.68 1.68 -0.95
C GLY A 296 -14.40 2.13 -2.22
N ARG A 297 -14.91 3.37 -2.30
CA ARG A 297 -15.54 3.92 -3.50
C ARG A 297 -14.54 3.98 -4.67
N GLY A 298 -13.31 4.40 -4.41
CA GLY A 298 -12.22 4.41 -5.38
C GLY A 298 -11.93 3.02 -5.94
N THR A 299 -11.75 2.03 -5.06
CA THR A 299 -11.55 0.63 -5.45
C THR A 299 -12.75 0.06 -6.22
N LEU A 300 -13.97 0.35 -5.80
CA LEU A 300 -15.18 -0.11 -6.49
C LEU A 300 -15.32 0.53 -7.88
N ARG A 301 -14.94 1.80 -8.04
CA ARG A 301 -14.88 2.45 -9.35
C ARG A 301 -13.84 1.82 -10.26
N GLU A 302 -12.66 1.50 -9.73
CA GLU A 302 -11.63 0.78 -10.47
C GLU A 302 -12.18 -0.55 -10.99
N VAL A 303 -12.76 -1.35 -10.08
CA VAL A 303 -13.32 -2.67 -10.36
C VAL A 303 -14.51 -2.63 -11.31
N THR A 304 -15.24 -1.51 -11.41
CA THR A 304 -16.38 -1.35 -12.33
C THR A 304 -16.00 -0.63 -13.63
N GLY A 305 -14.73 -0.23 -13.79
CA GLY A 305 -14.18 0.37 -14.99
C GLY A 305 -14.23 1.90 -15.08
N ASP A 306 -14.67 2.60 -14.03
CA ASP A 306 -14.57 4.07 -13.87
C ASP A 306 -13.17 4.44 -13.33
N LEU A 307 -12.14 4.25 -14.17
CA LEU A 307 -10.74 4.46 -13.79
C LEU A 307 -10.47 5.94 -13.47
N THR A 308 -11.10 6.85 -14.20
CA THR A 308 -10.99 8.30 -13.98
C THR A 308 -11.53 8.69 -12.60
N GLY A 309 -12.72 8.21 -12.24
CA GLY A 309 -13.32 8.44 -10.93
C GLY A 309 -12.58 7.72 -9.81
N ALA A 310 -11.98 6.55 -10.08
CA ALA A 310 -11.14 5.81 -9.13
C ALA A 310 -9.87 6.60 -8.78
N VAL A 311 -9.08 6.99 -9.79
CA VAL A 311 -7.85 7.77 -9.60
C VAL A 311 -8.13 9.06 -8.84
N ARG A 312 -9.23 9.76 -9.18
CA ARG A 312 -9.65 10.98 -8.48
C ARG A 312 -9.89 10.75 -7.00
N ASP A 313 -10.66 9.72 -6.65
CA ASP A 313 -10.99 9.43 -5.26
C ASP A 313 -9.77 8.99 -4.46
N LEU A 314 -8.99 8.07 -5.02
CA LEU A 314 -7.81 7.49 -4.36
C LEU A 314 -6.69 8.53 -4.17
N THR A 315 -6.54 9.49 -5.11
CA THR A 315 -5.64 10.64 -4.94
C THR A 315 -6.03 11.48 -3.72
N GLY A 316 -7.32 11.77 -3.57
CA GLY A 316 -7.82 12.54 -2.43
C GLY A 316 -7.62 11.82 -1.09
N VAL A 317 -7.89 10.51 -1.07
CA VAL A 317 -7.64 9.67 0.12
C VAL A 317 -6.17 9.68 0.50
N LEU A 318 -5.26 9.44 -0.44
CA LEU A 318 -3.82 9.40 -0.17
C LEU A 318 -3.30 10.76 0.34
N ALA A 319 -3.83 11.88 -0.19
CA ALA A 319 -3.49 13.21 0.29
C ALA A 319 -3.98 13.48 1.72
N ALA A 320 -5.13 12.94 2.11
CA ALA A 320 -5.76 13.19 3.41
C ALA A 320 -5.34 12.20 4.51
N CYS A 321 -4.76 11.05 4.18
CA CYS A 321 -4.52 9.97 5.15
C CYS A 321 -3.18 10.06 5.92
N HIS A 322 -2.49 11.21 5.91
CA HIS A 322 -1.20 11.38 6.60
C HIS A 322 -1.23 11.04 8.10
N GLY A 323 -2.36 11.27 8.78
CA GLY A 323 -2.56 10.97 10.20
C GLY A 323 -3.13 9.58 10.50
N ARG A 324 -3.33 8.73 9.48
CA ARG A 324 -3.86 7.37 9.63
C ARG A 324 -2.73 6.36 9.88
N ALA A 325 -3.11 5.15 10.31
CA ALA A 325 -2.16 4.05 10.50
C ALA A 325 -1.33 3.77 9.22
N ALA A 326 -0.11 3.28 9.40
CA ALA A 326 0.79 2.99 8.27
C ALA A 326 0.16 1.98 7.28
N SER A 327 -0.51 0.95 7.79
CA SER A 327 -1.22 -0.05 6.97
C SER A 327 -2.32 0.56 6.09
N PHE A 328 -3.11 1.50 6.63
CA PHE A 328 -4.10 2.26 5.85
C PHE A 328 -3.43 3.01 4.69
N ARG A 329 -2.31 3.67 4.98
CA ARG A 329 -1.56 4.47 3.99
C ARG A 329 -0.94 3.58 2.91
N VAL A 330 -0.45 2.39 3.26
CA VAL A 330 0.01 1.38 2.29
C VAL A 330 -1.15 1.01 1.38
N VAL A 331 -2.29 0.57 1.93
CA VAL A 331 -3.46 0.18 1.13
C VAL A 331 -3.96 1.30 0.21
N ALA A 332 -4.01 2.54 0.71
CA ALA A 332 -4.41 3.70 -0.09
C ALA A 332 -3.44 3.96 -1.27
N ALA A 333 -2.13 3.86 -1.03
CA ALA A 333 -1.13 4.01 -2.08
C ALA A 333 -1.18 2.85 -3.10
N THR A 334 -1.34 1.61 -2.63
CA THR A 334 -1.50 0.43 -3.48
C THR A 334 -2.75 0.52 -4.37
N ALA A 335 -3.89 0.91 -3.80
CA ALA A 335 -5.13 1.08 -4.56
C ALA A 335 -4.99 2.17 -5.63
N LEU A 336 -4.38 3.31 -5.30
CA LEU A 336 -4.10 4.37 -6.27
C LEU A 336 -3.17 3.88 -7.39
N ALA A 337 -2.08 3.19 -7.04
CA ALA A 337 -1.15 2.63 -8.01
C ALA A 337 -1.83 1.63 -8.96
N SER A 338 -2.76 0.81 -8.44
CA SER A 338 -3.56 -0.13 -9.25
C SER A 338 -4.43 0.60 -10.27
N ALA A 339 -5.22 1.59 -9.82
CA ALA A 339 -6.07 2.39 -10.70
C ALA A 339 -5.26 3.18 -11.74
N GLU A 340 -4.10 3.73 -11.35
CA GLU A 340 -3.18 4.43 -12.25
C GLU A 340 -2.57 3.50 -13.30
N TYR A 341 -2.19 2.28 -12.92
CA TYR A 341 -1.71 1.27 -13.87
C TYR A 341 -2.77 0.98 -14.94
N GLN A 342 -4.01 0.70 -14.53
CA GLN A 342 -5.12 0.44 -15.44
C GLN A 342 -5.44 1.66 -16.32
N ALA A 343 -5.35 2.87 -15.78
CA ALA A 343 -5.55 4.11 -16.51
C ALA A 343 -4.38 4.46 -17.47
N GLY A 344 -3.29 3.69 -17.46
CA GLY A 344 -2.11 3.91 -18.27
C GLY A 344 -1.14 5.00 -17.75
N ARG A 345 -1.29 5.41 -16.49
CA ARG A 345 -0.40 6.36 -15.79
C ARG A 345 0.74 5.61 -15.10
N TRP A 346 1.53 4.88 -15.89
CA TRP A 346 2.51 3.92 -15.37
C TRP A 346 3.63 4.55 -14.54
N ASP A 347 4.01 5.79 -14.82
CA ASP A 347 5.05 6.48 -14.04
C ASP A 347 4.52 6.85 -12.64
N ASP A 348 3.26 7.31 -12.56
CA ASP A 348 2.59 7.61 -11.28
C ASP A 348 2.36 6.32 -10.48
N ALA A 349 1.90 5.25 -11.15
CA ALA A 349 1.71 3.94 -10.54
C ALA A 349 3.00 3.40 -9.89
N LEU A 350 4.14 3.51 -10.58
CA LEU A 350 5.43 3.11 -10.03
C LEU A 350 5.85 3.97 -8.83
N ALA A 351 5.58 5.28 -8.86
CA ALA A 351 5.88 6.19 -7.76
C ALA A 351 5.04 5.90 -6.51
N HIS A 352 3.74 5.65 -6.67
CA HIS A 352 2.87 5.29 -5.54
C HIS A 352 3.14 3.87 -5.03
N SER A 353 3.53 2.92 -5.88
CA SER A 353 4.03 1.62 -5.42
C SER A 353 5.37 1.75 -4.66
N ASP A 354 6.29 2.64 -5.07
CA ASP A 354 7.53 2.90 -4.31
C ASP A 354 7.21 3.46 -2.92
N LEU A 355 6.21 4.34 -2.80
CA LEU A 355 5.72 4.84 -1.52
C LEU A 355 5.14 3.71 -0.67
N ALA A 356 4.25 2.88 -1.21
CA ALA A 356 3.62 1.76 -0.49
C ALA A 356 4.67 0.78 0.04
N LEU A 357 5.64 0.38 -0.79
CA LEU A 357 6.74 -0.51 -0.41
C LEU A 357 7.65 0.11 0.66
N SER A 358 7.94 1.41 0.55
CA SER A 358 8.77 2.11 1.55
C SER A 358 8.07 2.17 2.91
N LEU A 359 6.76 2.49 2.92
CA LEU A 359 5.96 2.51 4.15
C LEU A 359 5.88 1.13 4.80
N ALA A 360 5.68 0.07 4.02
CA ALA A 360 5.63 -1.30 4.53
C ALA A 360 6.99 -1.75 5.10
N ALA A 361 8.10 -1.34 4.48
CA ALA A 361 9.44 -1.62 4.97
C ALA A 361 9.77 -0.87 6.27
N ASP A 362 9.35 0.38 6.40
CA ASP A 362 9.55 1.20 7.61
C ASP A 362 8.83 0.61 8.84
N THR A 363 7.76 -0.18 8.65
CA THR A 363 7.01 -0.85 9.71
C THR A 363 7.31 -2.34 9.86
N ASP A 364 8.31 -2.87 9.17
CA ASP A 364 8.66 -4.30 9.12
C ASP A 364 7.47 -5.24 8.77
N GLN A 365 6.58 -4.75 7.90
CA GLN A 365 5.37 -5.47 7.45
C GLN A 365 5.37 -5.67 5.92
N PRO A 366 6.40 -6.33 5.35
CA PRO A 366 6.55 -6.46 3.90
C PRO A 366 5.38 -7.21 3.23
N HIS A 367 4.67 -8.05 3.98
CA HIS A 367 3.54 -8.82 3.48
C HIS A 367 2.33 -7.96 3.10
N VAL A 368 2.19 -6.74 3.67
CA VAL A 368 1.05 -5.84 3.39
C VAL A 368 1.13 -5.25 1.97
N ALA A 369 2.34 -5.15 1.40
CA ALA A 369 2.59 -4.57 0.10
C ALA A 369 2.86 -5.62 -1.01
N LEU A 370 2.51 -6.90 -0.80
CA LEU A 370 2.72 -7.95 -1.80
C LEU A 370 1.99 -7.69 -3.13
N TYR A 371 0.83 -7.02 -3.08
CA TYR A 371 0.11 -6.62 -4.28
C TYR A 371 0.90 -5.60 -5.13
N ASP A 372 1.70 -4.72 -4.51
CA ASP A 372 2.56 -3.79 -5.25
C ASP A 372 3.66 -4.51 -6.03
N HIS A 373 4.16 -5.66 -5.55
CA HIS A 373 5.08 -6.47 -6.34
C HIS A 373 4.41 -7.01 -7.62
N LEU A 374 3.12 -7.35 -7.57
CA LEU A 374 2.35 -7.71 -8.78
C LEU A 374 2.22 -6.51 -9.73
N LEU A 375 1.78 -5.34 -9.23
CA LEU A 375 1.62 -4.11 -10.03
C LEU A 375 2.93 -3.71 -10.72
N ARG A 376 4.05 -3.76 -9.99
CA ARG A 376 5.38 -3.46 -10.55
C ARG A 376 5.82 -4.49 -11.56
N SER A 377 5.62 -5.79 -11.29
CA SER A 377 5.94 -6.84 -12.25
C SER A 377 5.18 -6.64 -13.56
N MET A 378 3.87 -6.35 -13.52
CA MET A 378 3.07 -6.09 -14.71
C MET A 378 3.56 -4.84 -15.47
N THR A 379 3.79 -3.74 -14.75
CA THR A 379 4.24 -2.48 -15.35
C THR A 379 5.62 -2.64 -16.00
N LEU A 380 6.58 -3.23 -15.31
CA LEU A 380 7.94 -3.45 -15.81
C LEU A 380 7.96 -4.46 -16.96
N SER A 381 7.11 -5.50 -16.91
CA SER A 381 6.91 -6.43 -18.02
C SER A 381 6.39 -5.69 -19.26
N ALA A 382 5.40 -4.82 -19.10
CA ALA A 382 4.87 -4.02 -20.20
C ALA A 382 5.90 -2.99 -20.73
N ARG A 383 6.78 -2.46 -19.87
CA ARG A 383 7.91 -1.60 -20.27
C ARG A 383 9.07 -2.38 -20.91
N GLY A 384 9.11 -3.70 -20.79
CA GLY A 384 10.20 -4.54 -21.31
C GLY A 384 11.40 -4.71 -20.36
N ASP A 385 11.30 -4.24 -19.11
CA ASP A 385 12.31 -4.50 -18.08
C ASP A 385 12.05 -5.87 -17.42
N PHE A 386 12.31 -6.91 -18.20
CA PHE A 386 12.00 -8.28 -17.81
C PHE A 386 12.83 -8.81 -16.64
N THR A 387 13.99 -8.21 -16.37
CA THR A 387 14.85 -8.61 -15.25
C THR A 387 14.28 -8.07 -13.94
N ALA A 388 13.94 -6.78 -13.89
CA ALA A 388 13.32 -6.19 -12.70
C ALA A 388 11.93 -6.78 -12.44
N ALA A 389 11.14 -7.04 -13.49
CA ALA A 389 9.85 -7.72 -13.34
C ALA A 389 10.00 -9.12 -12.71
N ALA A 390 10.97 -9.91 -13.16
CA ALA A 390 11.22 -11.25 -12.63
C ALA A 390 11.73 -11.24 -11.18
N GLU A 391 12.35 -10.16 -10.71
CA GLU A 391 12.71 -10.00 -9.31
C GLU A 391 11.46 -9.87 -8.43
N HIS A 392 10.48 -9.05 -8.84
CA HIS A 392 9.23 -8.94 -8.11
C HIS A 392 8.41 -10.24 -8.10
N VAL A 393 8.41 -11.01 -9.20
CA VAL A 393 7.82 -12.37 -9.21
C VAL A 393 8.44 -13.23 -8.12
N ARG A 394 9.78 -13.30 -8.06
CA ARG A 394 10.51 -14.09 -7.05
C ARG A 394 10.23 -13.62 -5.62
N THR A 395 10.07 -12.32 -5.41
CA THR A 395 9.70 -11.80 -4.08
C THR A 395 8.33 -12.33 -3.65
N ILE A 396 7.32 -12.32 -4.52
CA ILE A 396 5.99 -12.86 -4.18
C ILE A 396 6.07 -14.37 -3.93
N GLU A 397 6.84 -15.11 -4.74
CA GLU A 397 7.02 -16.57 -4.61
C GLU A 397 7.53 -16.99 -3.22
N GLN A 398 8.36 -16.16 -2.57
CA GLN A 398 8.84 -16.42 -1.20
C GLN A 398 7.72 -16.50 -0.16
N TYR A 399 6.54 -15.94 -0.44
CA TYR A 399 5.37 -15.94 0.44
C TYR A 399 4.34 -17.03 0.07
N THR A 400 4.59 -17.83 -0.97
CA THR A 400 3.68 -18.91 -1.41
C THR A 400 3.82 -20.18 -0.58
N VAL A 401 4.96 -20.39 0.06
CA VAL A 401 5.29 -21.57 0.89
C VAL A 401 4.37 -21.77 2.10
N LEU A 402 3.59 -20.74 2.45
CA LEU A 402 2.65 -20.74 3.58
C LEU A 402 1.23 -21.20 3.19
N GLY A 403 1.01 -21.67 1.95
CA GLY A 403 -0.31 -22.16 1.50
C GLY A 403 -1.34 -21.05 1.28
N HIS A 404 -0.91 -19.78 1.28
CA HIS A 404 -1.78 -18.62 1.16
C HIS A 404 -2.37 -18.46 -0.26
N ALA A 405 -3.69 -18.34 -0.34
CA ALA A 405 -4.40 -18.11 -1.61
C ALA A 405 -3.94 -16.83 -2.34
N ALA A 406 -3.76 -15.71 -1.62
CA ALA A 406 -3.42 -14.43 -2.22
C ALA A 406 -2.01 -14.37 -2.86
N PRO A 407 -0.90 -14.66 -2.16
CA PRO A 407 0.43 -14.77 -2.75
C PRO A 407 0.50 -15.77 -3.91
N LEU A 408 -0.16 -16.93 -3.81
CA LEU A 408 -0.22 -17.91 -4.91
C LEU A 408 -0.86 -17.28 -6.16
N ARG A 409 -2.00 -16.61 -5.99
CA ARG A 409 -2.69 -15.92 -7.08
C ARG A 409 -1.83 -14.80 -7.68
N TRP A 410 -1.23 -13.96 -6.85
CA TRP A 410 -0.42 -12.82 -7.30
C TRP A 410 0.85 -13.27 -8.01
N ALA A 411 1.52 -14.35 -7.55
CA ALA A 411 2.66 -14.93 -8.23
C ALA A 411 2.28 -15.47 -9.61
N ALA A 412 1.17 -16.21 -9.71
CA ALA A 412 0.64 -16.72 -10.97
C ALA A 412 0.33 -15.59 -11.97
N LEU A 413 -0.34 -14.53 -11.51
CA LEU A 413 -0.63 -13.35 -12.34
C LEU A 413 0.67 -12.66 -12.79
N ALA A 414 1.59 -12.38 -11.87
CA ALA A 414 2.84 -11.69 -12.18
C ALA A 414 3.70 -12.48 -13.19
N ALA A 415 3.79 -13.81 -13.01
CA ALA A 415 4.49 -14.69 -13.94
C ALA A 415 3.78 -14.77 -15.30
N GLY A 416 2.44 -14.86 -15.33
CA GLY A 416 1.64 -14.89 -16.55
C GLY A 416 1.78 -13.63 -17.40
N TYR A 417 1.71 -12.45 -16.78
CA TYR A 417 1.91 -11.16 -17.47
C TYR A 417 3.34 -11.00 -17.99
N LEU A 418 4.34 -11.45 -17.23
CA LEU A 418 5.74 -11.46 -17.67
C LEU A 418 5.95 -12.37 -18.88
N ALA A 419 5.42 -13.60 -18.85
CA ALA A 419 5.51 -14.54 -19.95
C ALA A 419 4.80 -14.01 -21.21
N ARG A 420 3.60 -13.43 -21.06
CA ARG A 420 2.88 -12.74 -22.15
C ARG A 420 3.73 -11.65 -22.79
N ALA A 421 4.34 -10.78 -21.98
CA ALA A 421 5.15 -9.67 -22.49
C ALA A 421 6.41 -10.15 -23.23
N ARG A 422 6.95 -11.31 -22.86
CA ARG A 422 8.08 -11.98 -23.56
C ARG A 422 7.66 -12.70 -24.84
N GLY A 423 6.36 -12.92 -25.05
CA GLY A 423 5.85 -13.76 -26.14
C GLY A 423 6.08 -15.25 -25.90
N ASP A 424 5.98 -15.69 -24.64
CA ASP A 424 6.15 -17.07 -24.19
C ASP A 424 4.77 -17.67 -23.83
N PRO A 425 4.05 -18.28 -24.80
CA PRO A 425 2.72 -18.82 -24.55
C PRO A 425 2.75 -20.05 -23.65
N GLU A 426 3.80 -20.89 -23.71
CA GLU A 426 3.99 -22.02 -22.80
C GLU A 426 4.11 -21.55 -21.35
N GLY A 427 4.98 -20.57 -21.09
CA GLY A 427 5.16 -19.99 -19.76
C GLY A 427 3.90 -19.33 -19.23
N ALA A 428 3.16 -18.59 -20.09
CA ALA A 428 1.91 -17.95 -19.70
C ALA A 428 0.83 -18.97 -19.35
N ALA A 429 0.68 -20.02 -20.16
CA ALA A 429 -0.28 -21.09 -19.90
C ALA A 429 0.06 -21.87 -18.62
N ALA A 430 1.34 -22.18 -18.39
CA ALA A 430 1.80 -22.87 -17.19
C ALA A 430 1.55 -22.04 -15.92
N ALA A 431 1.85 -20.74 -15.95
CA ALA A 431 1.68 -19.85 -14.81
C ALA A 431 0.21 -19.62 -14.44
N LEU A 432 -0.68 -19.48 -15.44
CA LEU A 432 -2.08 -19.10 -15.22
C LEU A 432 -3.04 -20.29 -15.06
N SER A 433 -2.68 -21.48 -15.54
CA SER A 433 -3.55 -22.68 -15.44
C SER A 433 -4.01 -23.03 -14.02
N PRO A 434 -3.19 -22.87 -12.96
CA PRO A 434 -3.64 -23.11 -11.58
C PRO A 434 -4.82 -22.22 -11.14
N LEU A 435 -5.05 -21.07 -11.80
CA LEU A 435 -6.16 -20.18 -11.46
C LEU A 435 -7.53 -20.69 -11.98
N CYS A 436 -7.56 -21.69 -12.86
CA CYS A 436 -8.80 -22.30 -13.36
C CYS A 436 -9.53 -23.15 -12.31
N ASP A 437 -8.81 -23.68 -11.32
CA ASP A 437 -9.36 -24.53 -10.26
C ASP A 437 -8.87 -24.03 -8.89
N PRO A 438 -9.54 -23.00 -8.31
CA PRO A 438 -9.07 -22.38 -7.07
C PRO A 438 -9.28 -23.27 -5.83
N GLY A 439 -9.83 -24.49 -5.94
CA GLY A 439 -9.91 -25.43 -4.82
C GLY A 439 -10.89 -25.07 -3.70
N GLY A 440 -11.93 -24.25 -3.95
CA GLY A 440 -12.91 -23.84 -2.92
C GLY A 440 -14.26 -23.36 -3.47
N GLU A 441 -15.26 -23.25 -2.57
CA GLU A 441 -16.63 -22.82 -2.87
C GLU A 441 -16.75 -21.30 -3.16
N ASP A 442 -15.88 -20.48 -2.58
CA ASP A 442 -15.84 -19.03 -2.80
C ASP A 442 -14.92 -18.67 -3.99
N ARG A 443 -15.53 -18.38 -5.13
CA ARG A 443 -14.82 -17.93 -6.32
C ARG A 443 -14.62 -16.42 -6.27
N TYR A 444 -13.37 -15.99 -6.39
CA TYR A 444 -13.04 -14.61 -6.73
C TYR A 444 -13.42 -14.36 -8.19
N ASP A 445 -14.62 -13.83 -8.39
CA ASP A 445 -15.36 -13.87 -9.65
C ASP A 445 -15.67 -12.48 -10.22
N GLU A 446 -14.87 -11.46 -9.89
CA GLU A 446 -15.06 -10.12 -10.41
C GLU A 446 -14.16 -9.84 -11.63
N PRO A 447 -14.74 -9.67 -12.83
CA PRO A 447 -13.98 -9.57 -14.08
C PRO A 447 -13.21 -8.27 -14.25
N GLY A 448 -13.49 -7.24 -13.44
CA GLY A 448 -12.78 -5.96 -13.44
C GLY A 448 -11.52 -5.92 -12.57
N GLN A 449 -11.26 -6.95 -11.77
CA GLN A 449 -9.96 -7.14 -11.11
C GLN A 449 -8.97 -7.74 -12.11
N ILE A 450 -7.64 -7.54 -11.89
CA ILE A 450 -6.55 -7.90 -12.82
C ILE A 450 -6.90 -9.16 -13.65
N PRO A 451 -7.28 -8.98 -14.93
CA PRO A 451 -7.83 -10.06 -15.73
C PRO A 451 -6.72 -11.01 -16.18
N TRP A 452 -7.09 -12.27 -16.33
CA TRP A 452 -6.19 -13.35 -16.72
C TRP A 452 -6.82 -14.40 -17.64
N PRO A 453 -8.16 -14.64 -17.66
CA PRO A 453 -8.71 -15.65 -18.56
C PRO A 453 -8.45 -15.33 -20.03
N ASP A 454 -8.47 -14.05 -20.42
CA ASP A 454 -8.14 -13.60 -21.77
C ASP A 454 -6.69 -13.95 -22.14
N LEU A 455 -5.74 -13.73 -21.24
CA LEU A 455 -4.32 -14.07 -21.45
C LEU A 455 -4.11 -15.59 -21.55
N LEU A 456 -4.75 -16.36 -20.68
CA LEU A 456 -4.66 -17.83 -20.72
C LEU A 456 -5.28 -18.38 -22.02
N THR A 457 -6.43 -17.86 -22.42
CA THR A 457 -7.09 -18.25 -23.67
C THR A 457 -6.21 -17.95 -24.88
N GLU A 458 -5.60 -16.77 -24.95
CA GLU A 458 -4.69 -16.41 -26.05
C GLU A 458 -3.43 -17.27 -26.08
N ALA A 459 -2.87 -17.61 -24.91
CA ALA A 459 -1.73 -18.52 -24.80
C ALA A 459 -2.10 -19.92 -25.28
N ARG A 460 -3.20 -20.50 -24.77
CA ARG A 460 -3.69 -21.83 -25.18
C ARG A 460 -4.05 -21.90 -26.67
N ALA A 461 -4.66 -20.85 -27.23
CA ALA A 461 -4.95 -20.76 -28.65
C ALA A 461 -3.68 -20.79 -29.51
N GLN A 462 -2.59 -20.14 -29.07
CA GLN A 462 -1.29 -20.19 -29.76
C GLN A 462 -0.64 -21.58 -29.70
N LEU A 463 -0.89 -22.32 -28.62
CA LEU A 463 -0.42 -23.70 -28.44
C LEU A 463 -1.32 -24.75 -29.15
N GLY A 464 -2.43 -24.34 -29.74
CA GLY A 464 -3.42 -25.23 -30.37
C GLY A 464 -4.34 -25.96 -29.38
N ASP A 465 -4.30 -25.63 -28.08
CA ASP A 465 -5.23 -26.15 -27.07
C ASP A 465 -6.55 -25.37 -27.10
N PHE A 466 -7.35 -25.61 -28.13
CA PHE A 466 -8.63 -24.91 -28.31
C PHE A 466 -9.69 -25.29 -27.28
N THR A 467 -9.62 -26.50 -26.72
CA THR A 467 -10.56 -26.95 -25.69
C THR A 467 -10.27 -26.25 -24.37
N GLY A 468 -9.00 -26.23 -23.94
CA GLY A 468 -8.60 -25.49 -22.75
C GLY A 468 -8.82 -23.98 -22.89
N ALA A 469 -8.65 -23.43 -24.10
CA ALA A 469 -8.93 -22.02 -24.37
C ALA A 469 -10.43 -21.67 -24.16
N GLU A 470 -11.35 -22.53 -24.59
CA GLU A 470 -12.80 -22.36 -24.36
C GLU A 470 -13.20 -22.48 -22.90
N LEU A 471 -12.61 -23.46 -22.19
CA LEU A 471 -12.89 -23.69 -20.77
C LEU A 471 -12.49 -22.48 -19.92
N ALA A 472 -11.43 -21.77 -20.32
CA ALA A 472 -11.03 -20.51 -19.69
C ALA A 472 -11.93 -19.33 -20.12
N LEU A 473 -12.27 -19.23 -21.41
CA LEU A 473 -12.93 -18.05 -21.96
C LEU A 473 -14.44 -18.00 -21.66
N THR A 474 -15.16 -19.11 -21.81
CA THR A 474 -16.63 -19.13 -21.75
C THR A 474 -17.17 -18.61 -20.40
N PRO A 475 -16.63 -19.02 -19.24
CA PRO A 475 -17.07 -18.46 -17.95
C PRO A 475 -16.81 -16.96 -17.84
N TYR A 476 -15.68 -16.48 -18.39
CA TYR A 476 -15.30 -15.07 -18.36
C TYR A 476 -16.20 -14.20 -19.24
N GLU A 477 -16.55 -14.66 -20.44
CA GLU A 477 -17.50 -13.98 -21.33
C GLU A 477 -18.87 -13.78 -20.67
N ARG A 478 -19.41 -14.87 -20.09
CA ARG A 478 -20.69 -14.84 -19.39
C ARG A 478 -20.65 -13.84 -18.24
N LEU A 479 -19.63 -13.92 -17.40
CA LEU A 479 -19.48 -13.07 -16.23
C LEU A 479 -19.28 -11.59 -16.59
N ALA A 480 -18.45 -11.30 -17.60
CA ALA A 480 -18.26 -9.93 -18.12
C ALA A 480 -19.57 -9.33 -18.65
N ALA A 481 -20.41 -10.13 -19.30
CA ALA A 481 -21.73 -9.72 -19.76
C ALA A 481 -22.73 -9.52 -18.60
N GLU A 482 -22.79 -10.46 -17.64
CA GLU A 482 -23.64 -10.36 -16.45
C GLU A 482 -23.33 -9.12 -15.61
N ARG A 483 -22.05 -8.75 -15.49
CA ARG A 483 -21.60 -7.54 -14.77
C ARG A 483 -21.69 -6.26 -15.60
N ALA A 484 -21.98 -6.37 -16.90
CA ALA A 484 -21.97 -5.26 -17.86
C ALA A 484 -20.67 -4.44 -17.84
N HIS A 485 -19.53 -5.10 -17.60
CA HIS A 485 -18.23 -4.46 -17.43
C HIS A 485 -17.54 -4.22 -18.79
N PRO A 486 -17.41 -2.97 -19.29
CA PRO A 486 -16.94 -2.72 -20.66
C PRO A 486 -15.51 -3.19 -20.93
N GLY A 487 -14.59 -3.01 -19.97
CA GLY A 487 -13.19 -3.46 -20.08
C GLY A 487 -13.09 -4.98 -20.23
N ALA A 488 -13.70 -5.74 -19.32
CA ALA A 488 -13.76 -7.20 -19.41
C ALA A 488 -14.45 -7.71 -20.70
N GLN A 489 -15.53 -7.09 -21.14
CA GLN A 489 -16.19 -7.46 -22.39
C GLN A 489 -15.28 -7.21 -23.61
N LEU A 490 -14.51 -6.13 -23.62
CA LEU A 490 -13.47 -5.88 -24.61
C LEU A 490 -12.41 -6.98 -24.61
N LEU A 491 -11.88 -7.34 -23.44
CA LEU A 491 -10.84 -8.35 -23.29
C LEU A 491 -11.33 -9.73 -23.72
N ALA A 492 -12.54 -10.11 -23.31
CA ALA A 492 -13.16 -11.37 -23.71
C ALA A 492 -13.37 -11.42 -25.24
N ALA A 493 -13.87 -10.35 -25.85
CA ALA A 493 -14.06 -10.27 -27.30
C ALA A 493 -12.72 -10.33 -28.07
N ARG A 494 -11.66 -9.71 -27.53
CA ARG A 494 -10.30 -9.82 -28.08
C ARG A 494 -9.80 -11.26 -28.06
N ALA A 495 -9.90 -11.93 -26.91
CA ALA A 495 -9.46 -13.32 -26.75
C ALA A 495 -10.28 -14.28 -27.64
N ARG A 496 -11.60 -14.07 -27.75
CA ARG A 496 -12.48 -14.79 -28.68
C ARG A 496 -12.02 -14.61 -30.13
N GLY A 497 -11.74 -13.38 -30.56
CA GLY A 497 -11.24 -13.10 -31.90
C GLY A 497 -9.91 -13.79 -32.21
N VAL A 498 -9.00 -13.85 -31.23
CA VAL A 498 -7.73 -14.60 -31.35
C VAL A 498 -7.96 -16.11 -31.44
N LEU A 499 -8.85 -16.66 -30.61
CA LEU A 499 -9.19 -18.08 -30.60
C LEU A 499 -9.81 -18.53 -31.94
N GLU A 500 -10.81 -17.81 -32.44
CA GLU A 500 -11.46 -18.17 -33.71
C GLU A 500 -10.50 -17.99 -34.90
N ALA A 501 -9.65 -16.96 -34.85
CA ALA A 501 -8.60 -16.79 -35.87
C ALA A 501 -7.60 -17.96 -35.86
N ALA A 502 -7.26 -18.50 -34.70
CA ALA A 502 -6.36 -19.66 -34.57
C ALA A 502 -7.03 -20.96 -35.07
N ARG A 503 -8.35 -21.08 -34.93
CA ARG A 503 -9.16 -22.19 -35.49
C ARG A 503 -9.36 -22.10 -37.01
N GLY A 504 -9.11 -20.93 -37.59
CA GLY A 504 -9.33 -20.67 -39.01
C GLY A 504 -10.74 -20.18 -39.36
N ASP A 505 -11.57 -19.83 -38.37
CA ASP A 505 -12.89 -19.23 -38.59
C ASP A 505 -12.77 -17.71 -38.70
N ALA A 506 -12.43 -17.24 -39.91
CA ALA A 506 -12.24 -15.82 -40.18
C ALA A 506 -13.52 -14.97 -39.99
N PRO A 507 -14.73 -15.42 -40.39
CA PRO A 507 -15.97 -14.71 -40.09
C PRO A 507 -16.19 -14.51 -38.58
N ALA A 508 -16.08 -15.58 -37.77
CA ALA A 508 -16.31 -15.49 -36.33
C ALA A 508 -15.23 -14.62 -35.65
N ALA A 509 -13.98 -14.70 -36.09
CA ALA A 509 -12.91 -13.84 -35.60
C ALA A 509 -13.18 -12.35 -35.86
N GLU A 510 -13.62 -12.00 -37.08
CA GLU A 510 -13.96 -10.61 -37.44
C GLU A 510 -15.15 -10.10 -36.61
N GLU A 511 -16.19 -10.92 -36.41
CA GLU A 511 -17.33 -10.58 -35.57
C GLU A 511 -16.92 -10.28 -34.13
N ALA A 512 -16.09 -11.14 -33.54
CA ALA A 512 -15.56 -10.95 -32.19
C ALA A 512 -14.72 -9.67 -32.06
N PHE A 513 -13.82 -9.39 -33.02
CA PHE A 513 -13.06 -8.13 -33.01
C PHE A 513 -13.97 -6.90 -33.15
N ALA A 514 -15.00 -6.97 -34.00
CA ALA A 514 -15.97 -5.89 -34.15
C ALA A 514 -16.75 -5.62 -32.85
N ALA A 515 -17.16 -6.68 -32.14
CA ALA A 515 -17.77 -6.57 -30.82
C ALA A 515 -16.81 -5.92 -29.82
N GLY A 516 -15.53 -6.32 -29.81
CA GLY A 516 -14.51 -5.70 -28.96
C GLY A 516 -14.37 -4.19 -29.18
N HIS A 517 -14.42 -3.73 -30.44
CA HIS A 517 -14.36 -2.29 -30.76
C HIS A 517 -15.60 -1.52 -30.26
N ALA A 518 -16.77 -2.15 -30.22
CA ALA A 518 -17.96 -1.54 -29.65
C ALA A 518 -17.81 -1.29 -28.14
N PHE A 519 -17.20 -2.24 -27.40
CA PHE A 519 -16.90 -2.07 -25.98
C PHE A 519 -15.74 -1.10 -25.71
N ALA A 520 -14.76 -1.02 -26.61
CA ALA A 520 -13.61 -0.11 -26.51
C ALA A 520 -13.96 1.38 -26.46
N ALA A 521 -15.14 1.77 -26.94
CA ALA A 521 -15.63 3.15 -26.82
C ALA A 521 -15.95 3.55 -25.36
N ARG A 522 -16.22 2.57 -24.50
CA ARG A 522 -16.58 2.74 -23.08
C ARG A 522 -15.49 2.27 -22.11
N ALA A 523 -14.47 1.59 -22.60
CA ALA A 523 -13.35 1.14 -21.77
C ALA A 523 -12.30 2.25 -21.64
N GLU A 524 -11.91 2.55 -20.40
CA GLU A 524 -10.94 3.62 -20.12
C GLU A 524 -9.47 3.15 -20.25
N SER A 525 -9.21 1.85 -20.15
CA SER A 525 -7.85 1.28 -20.24
C SER A 525 -7.23 1.50 -21.63
N PRO A 526 -6.15 2.29 -21.76
CA PRO A 526 -5.47 2.51 -23.03
C PRO A 526 -4.69 1.28 -23.50
N LEU A 527 -4.20 0.44 -22.57
CA LEU A 527 -3.47 -0.77 -22.91
C LEU A 527 -4.39 -1.78 -23.59
N ASP A 528 -5.58 -2.04 -23.03
CA ASP A 528 -6.50 -3.05 -23.55
C ASP A 528 -6.99 -2.69 -24.95
N ARG A 529 -7.29 -1.40 -25.16
CA ARG A 529 -7.61 -0.85 -26.48
C ARG A 529 -6.47 -1.04 -27.47
N ALA A 530 -5.23 -0.82 -27.03
CA ALA A 530 -4.05 -0.98 -27.88
C ALA A 530 -3.83 -2.45 -28.29
N LEU A 531 -4.04 -3.38 -27.36
CA LEU A 531 -3.92 -4.81 -27.59
C LEU A 531 -5.04 -5.34 -28.49
N LEU A 532 -6.27 -4.83 -28.37
CA LEU A 532 -7.36 -5.13 -29.31
C LEU A 532 -7.00 -4.70 -30.73
N HIS A 533 -6.55 -3.45 -30.93
CA HIS A 533 -6.10 -2.96 -32.24
C HIS A 533 -4.92 -3.79 -32.79
N LEU A 534 -3.97 -4.20 -31.94
CA LEU A 534 -2.84 -5.04 -32.34
C LEU A 534 -3.31 -6.43 -32.83
N ALA A 535 -4.19 -7.07 -32.08
CA ALA A 535 -4.72 -8.39 -32.41
C ALA A 535 -5.55 -8.36 -33.70
N HIS A 536 -6.48 -7.41 -33.81
CA HIS A 536 -7.33 -7.23 -34.99
C HIS A 536 -6.49 -6.89 -36.23
N GLY A 537 -5.53 -5.96 -36.11
CA GLY A 537 -4.64 -5.60 -37.20
C GLY A 537 -3.79 -6.77 -37.71
N SER A 538 -3.26 -7.58 -36.79
CA SER A 538 -2.50 -8.79 -37.13
C SER A 538 -3.36 -9.82 -37.87
N PHE A 539 -4.61 -10.01 -37.42
CA PHE A 539 -5.59 -10.88 -38.08
C PHE A 539 -5.94 -10.39 -39.49
N LEU A 540 -6.25 -9.10 -39.65
CA LEU A 540 -6.56 -8.48 -40.94
C LEU A 540 -5.40 -8.61 -41.93
N ARG A 541 -4.14 -8.48 -41.45
CA ARG A 541 -2.97 -8.69 -42.30
C ARG A 541 -2.90 -10.14 -42.78
N ARG A 542 -3.05 -11.12 -41.88
CA ARG A 542 -3.00 -12.55 -42.22
C ARG A 542 -4.11 -12.96 -43.19
N THR A 543 -5.26 -12.30 -43.14
CA THR A 543 -6.39 -12.52 -44.07
C THR A 543 -6.33 -11.65 -45.34
N GLY A 544 -5.22 -10.94 -45.58
CA GLY A 544 -4.97 -10.19 -46.82
C GLY A 544 -5.58 -8.78 -46.87
N LYS A 545 -6.26 -8.31 -45.82
CA LYS A 545 -6.91 -6.99 -45.72
C LYS A 545 -5.92 -5.89 -45.31
N ARG A 546 -4.82 -5.74 -46.06
CA ARG A 546 -3.65 -4.89 -45.69
C ARG A 546 -3.96 -3.44 -45.31
N THR A 547 -4.84 -2.76 -46.06
CA THR A 547 -5.19 -1.36 -45.76
C THR A 547 -5.90 -1.23 -44.41
N ARG A 548 -6.86 -2.11 -44.13
CA ARG A 548 -7.58 -2.15 -42.85
C ARG A 548 -6.63 -2.52 -41.71
N ALA A 549 -5.76 -3.53 -41.94
CA ALA A 549 -4.73 -3.92 -40.98
C ALA A 549 -3.84 -2.73 -40.56
N ALA A 550 -3.38 -1.94 -41.54
CA ALA A 550 -2.52 -0.79 -41.26
C ALA A 550 -3.24 0.34 -40.50
N THR A 551 -4.55 0.50 -40.66
CA THR A 551 -5.34 1.44 -39.84
C THR A 551 -5.35 1.00 -38.38
N GLU A 552 -5.70 -0.26 -38.11
CA GLU A 552 -5.70 -0.82 -36.75
C GLU A 552 -4.31 -0.73 -36.10
N LEU A 553 -3.28 -1.16 -36.81
CA LEU A 553 -1.92 -1.18 -36.26
C LEU A 553 -1.37 0.23 -36.00
N ARG A 554 -1.74 1.24 -36.79
CA ARG A 554 -1.35 2.64 -36.49
C ARG A 554 -2.03 3.16 -35.22
N ALA A 555 -3.30 2.81 -35.00
CA ALA A 555 -4.01 3.15 -33.76
C ALA A 555 -3.36 2.47 -32.55
N SER A 556 -3.03 1.18 -32.66
CA SER A 556 -2.28 0.44 -31.64
C SER A 556 -0.93 1.10 -31.35
N ARG A 557 -0.11 1.37 -32.38
CA ARG A 557 1.20 2.01 -32.24
C ARG A 557 1.11 3.33 -31.46
N ALA A 558 0.12 4.17 -31.76
CA ALA A 558 -0.05 5.45 -31.09
C ALA A 558 -0.33 5.30 -29.57
N LEU A 559 -1.16 4.33 -29.18
CA LEU A 559 -1.43 4.01 -27.78
C LEU A 559 -0.21 3.42 -27.08
N LEU A 560 0.41 2.39 -27.66
CA LEU A 560 1.57 1.69 -27.10
C LEU A 560 2.78 2.62 -26.95
N SER A 561 2.98 3.55 -27.89
CA SER A 561 4.07 4.53 -27.81
C SER A 561 3.88 5.50 -26.64
N ARG A 562 2.64 5.97 -26.39
CA ARG A 562 2.36 6.86 -25.24
C ARG A 562 2.57 6.17 -23.90
N LEU A 563 2.21 4.89 -23.83
CA LEU A 563 2.45 4.07 -22.64
C LEU A 563 3.91 3.66 -22.49
N GLY A 564 4.70 3.72 -23.56
CA GLY A 564 6.03 3.11 -23.65
C GLY A 564 5.99 1.61 -23.38
N ALA A 565 5.00 0.93 -23.98
CA ALA A 565 4.80 -0.51 -23.92
C ALA A 565 5.74 -1.23 -24.90
N HIS A 566 7.06 -1.21 -24.65
CA HIS A 566 8.10 -1.54 -25.64
C HIS A 566 7.97 -2.92 -26.31
N PRO A 567 7.66 -4.04 -25.61
CA PRO A 567 7.53 -5.34 -26.25
C PRO A 567 6.38 -5.38 -27.26
N ASP A 568 5.21 -4.89 -26.86
CA ASP A 568 4.02 -4.84 -27.72
C ASP A 568 4.20 -3.82 -28.86
N LEU A 569 4.89 -2.70 -28.61
CA LEU A 569 5.24 -1.72 -29.64
C LEU A 569 6.13 -2.33 -30.72
N THR A 570 7.16 -3.06 -30.31
CA THR A 570 8.06 -3.78 -31.23
C THR A 570 7.29 -4.79 -32.08
N ARG A 571 6.35 -5.53 -31.47
CA ARG A 571 5.46 -6.44 -32.20
C ARG A 571 4.57 -5.71 -33.20
N CYS A 572 3.99 -4.57 -32.81
CA CYS A 572 3.17 -3.73 -33.68
C CYS A 572 3.95 -3.21 -34.89
N GLU A 573 5.20 -2.79 -34.70
CA GLU A 573 6.07 -2.32 -35.78
C GLU A 573 6.42 -3.41 -36.79
N ARG A 574 6.66 -4.65 -36.32
CA ARG A 574 6.87 -5.82 -37.20
C ARG A 574 5.63 -6.09 -38.06
N GLU A 575 4.44 -6.05 -37.45
CA GLU A 575 3.17 -6.26 -38.16
C GLU A 575 2.91 -5.12 -39.18
N LEU A 576 3.25 -3.87 -38.86
CA LEU A 576 3.17 -2.74 -39.79
C LEU A 576 4.11 -2.91 -40.98
N SER A 577 5.37 -3.28 -40.72
CA SER A 577 6.37 -3.53 -41.77
C SER A 577 5.90 -4.66 -42.70
N ALA A 578 5.28 -5.71 -42.15
CA ALA A 578 4.75 -6.82 -42.92
C ALA A 578 3.51 -6.46 -43.77
N CYS A 579 2.89 -5.28 -43.56
CA CYS A 579 1.83 -4.78 -44.42
C CYS A 579 2.34 -4.18 -45.74
N GLY A 580 3.65 -4.00 -45.91
CA GLY A 580 4.26 -3.48 -47.15
C GLY A 580 3.93 -2.02 -47.45
N LEU A 581 3.42 -1.28 -46.46
CA LEU A 581 3.15 0.15 -46.56
C LEU A 581 4.36 0.91 -45.98
N PRO A 582 4.75 2.06 -46.54
CA PRO A 582 5.84 2.84 -46.00
C PRO A 582 5.55 3.14 -44.52
N SER A 583 6.48 2.76 -43.63
CA SER A 583 6.49 3.31 -42.29
C SER A 583 6.54 4.83 -42.44
N ALA A 584 5.51 5.53 -41.98
CA ALA A 584 5.64 6.96 -41.78
C ALA A 584 6.91 7.17 -40.95
N PRO A 585 7.84 8.04 -41.38
CA PRO A 585 9.09 8.23 -40.65
C PRO A 585 8.72 8.49 -39.19
N ALA A 586 9.40 7.77 -38.29
CA ALA A 586 9.40 8.16 -36.89
C ALA A 586 9.69 9.67 -36.83
N PRO A 587 9.06 10.45 -35.93
CA PRO A 587 9.46 11.83 -35.74
C PRO A 587 10.94 11.82 -35.31
N ALA A 588 11.82 12.04 -36.29
CA ALA A 588 13.25 12.21 -36.08
C ALA A 588 13.40 13.55 -35.37
N GLY A 589 13.43 13.52 -34.04
CA GLY A 589 13.59 14.72 -33.23
C GLY A 589 13.39 14.60 -31.71
N ARG A 590 13.11 13.43 -31.13
CA ARG A 590 12.72 13.33 -29.70
C ARG A 590 13.55 12.42 -28.78
N MET A 591 14.70 11.91 -29.22
CA MET A 591 15.40 10.84 -28.48
C MET A 591 16.00 11.23 -27.12
N ALA A 592 16.22 12.50 -26.77
CA ALA A 592 16.81 12.86 -25.47
C ALA A 592 15.77 13.16 -24.38
N ALA A 593 14.59 13.68 -24.73
CA ALA A 593 13.53 14.00 -23.77
C ALA A 593 12.69 12.77 -23.41
N ASP A 594 12.54 11.81 -24.32
CA ASP A 594 11.73 10.60 -24.13
C ASP A 594 12.45 9.50 -23.32
N LEU A 595 13.75 9.64 -23.05
CA LEU A 595 14.53 8.72 -22.19
C LEU A 595 14.49 9.10 -20.70
N LEU A 596 13.95 10.28 -20.39
CA LEU A 596 13.94 10.85 -19.05
C LEU A 596 12.52 10.82 -18.50
N THR A 597 12.37 10.38 -17.25
CA THR A 597 11.11 10.56 -16.52
C THR A 597 10.78 12.06 -16.39
N PRO A 598 9.52 12.46 -16.17
CA PRO A 598 9.17 13.88 -15.99
C PRO A 598 10.01 14.57 -14.91
N GLN A 599 10.34 13.85 -13.83
CA GLN A 599 11.17 14.34 -12.74
C GLN A 599 12.65 14.40 -13.11
N GLU A 600 13.17 13.42 -13.84
CA GLU A 600 14.51 13.47 -14.42
C GLU A 600 14.65 14.64 -15.40
N LEU A 601 13.65 14.91 -16.24
CA LEU A 601 13.62 16.02 -17.18
C LEU A 601 13.56 17.38 -16.46
N ALA A 602 12.77 17.50 -15.39
CA ALA A 602 12.71 18.69 -14.55
C ALA A 602 14.07 18.99 -13.91
N VAL A 603 14.72 17.97 -13.33
CA VAL A 603 16.09 18.07 -12.80
C VAL A 603 17.08 18.43 -13.90
N ALA A 604 17.01 17.79 -15.07
CA ALA A 604 17.91 18.04 -16.19
C ALA A 604 17.83 19.48 -16.70
N ARG A 605 16.62 20.02 -16.84
CA ARG A 605 16.37 21.40 -17.29
C ARG A 605 16.87 22.42 -16.27
N ALA A 606 16.58 22.21 -14.99
CA ALA A 606 17.05 23.09 -13.93
C ALA A 606 18.59 23.09 -13.83
N VAL A 607 19.22 21.94 -14.02
CA VAL A 607 20.67 21.84 -14.07
C VAL A 607 21.25 22.47 -15.35
N ALA A 608 20.60 22.29 -16.50
CA ALA A 608 21.01 22.92 -17.75
C ALA A 608 20.89 24.46 -17.74
N SER A 609 19.96 25.02 -16.97
CA SER A 609 19.79 26.47 -16.80
C SER A 609 20.77 27.12 -15.81
N GLY A 610 21.67 26.34 -15.20
CA GLY A 610 22.73 26.88 -14.33
C GLY A 610 22.48 26.80 -12.82
N LEU A 611 21.37 26.19 -12.37
CA LEU A 611 21.07 26.04 -10.93
C LEU A 611 21.93 24.97 -10.23
N THR A 612 22.48 25.27 -9.06
CA THR A 612 23.19 24.28 -8.22
C THR A 612 22.26 23.23 -7.62
N ASN A 613 22.75 22.06 -7.19
CA ASN A 613 21.90 20.99 -6.63
C ASN A 613 21.03 21.47 -5.46
N ARG A 614 21.53 22.38 -4.62
CA ARG A 614 20.75 23.01 -3.53
C ARG A 614 19.62 23.89 -4.04
N GLN A 615 19.83 24.59 -5.14
CA GLN A 615 18.80 25.43 -5.75
C GLN A 615 17.75 24.58 -6.48
N VAL A 616 18.18 23.56 -7.22
CA VAL A 616 17.27 22.58 -7.86
C VAL A 616 16.41 21.86 -6.82
N ALA A 617 17.00 21.43 -5.71
CA ALA A 617 16.30 20.83 -4.58
C ALA A 617 15.21 21.75 -4.02
N ARG A 618 15.52 23.04 -3.86
CA ARG A 618 14.55 24.04 -3.37
C ARG A 618 13.44 24.33 -4.38
N GLU A 619 13.77 24.40 -5.66
CA GLU A 619 12.82 24.74 -6.74
C GLU A 619 11.86 23.59 -7.06
N LEU A 620 12.37 22.36 -7.02
CA LEU A 620 11.58 21.14 -7.26
C LEU A 620 11.02 20.53 -5.95
N VAL A 621 11.25 21.17 -4.80
CA VAL A 621 10.80 20.72 -3.47
C VAL A 621 11.21 19.25 -3.18
N ILE A 622 12.48 18.94 -3.43
CA ILE A 622 13.08 17.62 -3.17
C ILE A 622 14.39 17.76 -2.37
N SER A 623 14.92 16.66 -1.84
CA SER A 623 16.20 16.69 -1.13
C SER A 623 17.39 16.85 -2.11
N VAL A 624 18.51 17.42 -1.64
CA VAL A 624 19.75 17.51 -2.43
C VAL A 624 20.25 16.12 -2.85
N LYS A 625 20.09 15.12 -1.97
CA LYS A 625 20.46 13.73 -2.23
C LYS A 625 19.60 13.11 -3.35
N THR A 626 18.33 13.52 -3.44
CA THR A 626 17.43 13.12 -4.54
C THR A 626 17.89 13.73 -5.87
N VAL A 627 18.33 15.00 -5.89
CA VAL A 627 18.91 15.63 -7.09
C VAL A 627 20.18 14.90 -7.56
N GLU A 628 21.08 14.57 -6.63
CA GLU A 628 22.31 13.80 -6.92
C GLU A 628 22.00 12.41 -7.45
N TYR A 629 21.02 11.72 -6.84
CA TYR A 629 20.53 10.42 -7.30
C TYR A 629 19.99 10.50 -8.75
N HIS A 630 19.15 11.49 -9.05
CA HIS A 630 18.64 11.67 -10.41
C HIS A 630 19.76 11.97 -11.41
N LEU A 631 20.72 12.85 -11.07
CA LEU A 631 21.87 13.13 -11.93
C LEU A 631 22.74 11.88 -12.18
N GLY A 632 22.95 11.06 -11.16
CA GLY A 632 23.69 9.80 -11.26
C GLY A 632 23.06 8.78 -12.22
N ARG A 633 21.72 8.74 -12.30
CA ARG A 633 20.99 7.91 -13.29
C ARG A 633 20.93 8.55 -14.66
N LEU A 634 20.84 9.88 -14.71
CA LEU A 634 20.62 10.66 -15.92
C LEU A 634 21.88 10.74 -16.81
N TYR A 635 23.06 10.83 -16.21
CA TYR A 635 24.34 10.90 -16.94
C TYR A 635 24.59 9.67 -17.83
N PRO A 636 24.53 8.42 -17.32
CA PRO A 636 24.62 7.21 -18.15
C PRO A 636 23.52 7.13 -19.20
N LYS A 637 22.26 7.47 -18.83
CA LYS A 637 21.11 7.43 -19.75
C LYS A 637 21.28 8.33 -20.98
N LEU A 638 21.90 9.50 -20.81
CA LEU A 638 22.09 10.47 -21.88
C LEU A 638 23.48 10.39 -22.54
N GLY A 639 24.37 9.53 -22.03
CA GLY A 639 25.75 9.41 -22.49
C GLY A 639 26.57 10.69 -22.26
N VAL A 640 26.34 11.37 -21.13
CA VAL A 640 27.04 12.60 -20.74
C VAL A 640 27.78 12.40 -19.42
N GLU A 641 28.96 12.98 -19.30
CA GLU A 641 29.84 12.83 -18.12
C GLU A 641 29.95 14.13 -17.32
N SER A 642 29.40 15.22 -17.84
CA SER A 642 29.47 16.52 -17.18
C SER A 642 28.20 17.34 -17.35
N ARG A 643 28.01 18.26 -16.40
CA ARG A 643 26.94 19.23 -16.40
C ARG A 643 26.93 20.11 -17.68
N THR A 644 28.10 20.47 -18.18
CA THR A 644 28.24 21.25 -19.43
C THR A 644 27.83 20.43 -20.65
N GLN A 645 28.19 19.15 -20.69
CA GLN A 645 27.72 18.24 -21.74
C GLN A 645 26.21 18.01 -21.65
N LEU A 646 25.64 17.90 -20.45
CA LEU A 646 24.18 17.83 -20.26
C LEU A 646 23.48 19.06 -20.85
N ALA A 647 23.95 20.27 -20.53
CA ALA A 647 23.38 21.51 -21.05
C ALA A 647 23.47 21.59 -22.58
N THR A 648 24.61 21.18 -23.15
CA THR A 648 24.82 21.15 -24.60
C THR A 648 23.89 20.12 -25.29
N ARG A 649 23.72 18.94 -24.67
CA ARG A 649 22.85 17.87 -25.16
C ARG A 649 21.38 18.31 -25.18
N LEU A 650 20.93 18.98 -24.12
CA LEU A 650 19.56 19.50 -24.04
C LEU A 650 19.33 20.68 -25.00
N ALA A 651 20.32 21.55 -25.20
CA ALA A 651 20.23 22.66 -26.16
C ALA A 651 20.20 22.18 -27.63
N ALA A 652 20.85 21.06 -27.95
CA ALA A 652 20.80 20.43 -29.28
C ALA A 652 19.47 19.73 -29.59
N HIS A 653 18.58 19.58 -28.60
CA HIS A 653 17.29 18.90 -28.69
C HIS A 653 16.11 19.79 -28.23
N GLY A 654 16.35 21.09 -28.08
CA GLY A 654 15.39 22.11 -27.62
C GLY A 654 14.55 22.68 -28.74
#